data_AF-A0AAW5I9V7-F1
#
_entry.id   AF-A0AAW5I9V7-F1
#
_cell.length_a   1.000
_cell.length_b   1.000
_cell.length_c   1.000
_cell.angle_alpha   90.00
_cell.angle_beta   90.00
_cell.angle_gamma   90.00
#
_symmetry.space_group_name_H-M   'P 1'
#
loop_
_entity.id
_entity.type
_entity.pdbx_description
1 polymer ?
#
loop_
_entity_poly.entity_id
_entity_poly.type
_entity_poly.pdbx_seq_one_letter_code
_entity_poly.pdbx_strand_id
1 'polypeptide(L)'
;MKRFTNQSNGSQAGRIYNGGAKSCRFALFPLMLLMLLLLPTRMVAQIDYDESVTFTALAGNPEGNTNETYANLFDGKKTKDKFCSDANATQEVCYASLSAQPYVVFEESTGTLTFRYDTYKPEGAYDLNVGKNKPEWSSLFDKIKKVVFDASFANARPKSCYSWFESCFKLSAIEGIEYLNTENVTDMSSMFQSCLCGYPLDLTSFNTANVTDMSSMFKYCAITSLDLTSFNTANVTDMSSMFEHCRLLKSIFVCDKFVTDQITNGDNMFKDCENLRGYNDSKIDHNYANCSQPGYFDPGFEYAMFDNATETLTFSYKGFKPVTYYYVLFEGRAMPEWYSKKDKIKKVVFDASFANARPKSCYWWFRECLNLTRIEGMENLNTEMVTTMACMFSHCEALTSLDVTNFNTANVTDMSLMFSSCTKLSSLNLYNFNTENVTNMLAMFSSCKNLATIYTSEKFVTTKVDNLNHFMFDDDEQLKGANAYDEMKTSVHCANYKTGYFTKLVGKNGDEKIGATGETLATDNLVLDDDKDFVAYEPFAAKAASYSRKMKEGTTWATLCLPFEVSLADKNFRAFKLLSADEGTETVELEEIEGSIAAGTPVIIKIKDGATKLNFTEANKAIAKDVQTAETADANYKLQGIYTKKEFSKDTDNNCYIVKGAKLMNPAKLLGETTTESVGSTPFRAYMVDNSSAPAAGARMFSISVGGSTTAIEQLETTADSKAEYYDLQGRRLQNLQKGVNIVKRGGKTMKVIIK
;
A
#
# COMPACT_ATOMS: atom_id res chain seq x y z
N MET A 1 -37.38 -11.74 60.56
CA MET A 1 -36.66 -12.54 61.57
C MET A 1 -35.18 -12.21 61.52
N LYS A 2 -34.64 -11.78 62.68
CA LYS A 2 -33.24 -11.78 63.20
C LYS A 2 -32.09 -11.64 62.19
N ARG A 3 -31.37 -10.51 62.11
CA ARG A 3 -30.39 -9.88 63.07
C ARG A 3 -29.16 -10.74 63.42
N PHE A 4 -27.99 -10.13 63.22
CA PHE A 4 -26.90 -10.01 64.21
C PHE A 4 -26.30 -8.58 64.04
N THR A 5 -26.51 -7.57 64.91
CA THR A 5 -25.92 -7.27 66.25
C THR A 5 -24.38 -7.27 66.26
N ASN A 6 -23.67 -6.19 66.61
CA ASN A 6 -23.69 -5.46 67.90
C ASN A 6 -23.06 -4.06 67.75
N GLN A 7 -23.66 -2.98 68.29
CA GLN A 7 -23.41 -2.38 69.63
C GLN A 7 -22.01 -1.75 69.76
N SER A 8 -21.79 -0.55 70.31
CA SER A 8 -22.63 0.34 71.13
C SER A 8 -21.86 1.61 71.53
N ASN A 9 -22.60 2.71 71.72
CA ASN A 9 -22.54 3.74 72.79
C ASN A 9 -21.23 4.57 72.98
N GLY A 10 -21.26 5.85 73.34
CA GLY A 10 -22.31 6.78 73.78
C GLY A 10 -21.86 8.22 73.51
N SER A 11 -22.74 9.17 73.20
CA SER A 11 -23.62 9.94 74.09
C SER A 11 -22.89 10.76 75.17
N GLN A 12 -22.82 12.08 74.99
CA GLN A 12 -23.40 13.15 75.84
C GLN A 12 -22.74 14.48 75.44
N ALA A 13 -23.44 15.50 74.93
CA ALA A 13 -24.55 16.30 75.47
C ALA A 13 -24.08 17.51 76.29
N GLY A 14 -24.57 18.71 75.91
CA GLY A 14 -24.61 19.92 76.74
C GLY A 14 -23.81 21.09 76.14
N ARG A 15 -24.43 22.05 75.43
CA ARG A 15 -25.14 23.26 75.94
C ARG A 15 -24.18 24.29 76.58
N ILE A 16 -24.25 25.62 76.45
CA ILE A 16 -25.14 26.62 75.82
C ILE A 16 -24.42 27.99 75.97
N TYR A 17 -24.47 28.82 74.92
CA TYR A 17 -24.59 30.29 74.82
C TYR A 17 -23.88 31.33 75.73
N ASN A 18 -23.34 32.32 75.01
CA ASN A 18 -23.46 33.80 75.11
C ASN A 18 -22.65 34.64 76.12
N GLY A 19 -21.85 35.56 75.54
CA GLY A 19 -22.07 37.00 75.74
C GLY A 19 -20.87 37.87 76.19
N GLY A 20 -20.52 38.89 75.38
CA GLY A 20 -20.32 40.26 75.92
C GLY A 20 -18.91 40.86 76.07
N ALA A 21 -18.38 41.43 74.97
CA ALA A 21 -17.88 42.81 74.78
C ALA A 21 -16.74 43.50 75.63
N LYS A 22 -15.83 44.17 74.87
CA LYS A 22 -14.94 45.35 75.14
C LYS A 22 -13.64 45.08 75.94
N SER A 23 -12.43 45.58 75.61
CA SER A 23 -11.99 46.76 74.83
C SER A 23 -10.48 46.72 74.48
N CYS A 24 -10.13 47.37 73.35
CA CYS A 24 -8.88 48.12 73.03
C CYS A 24 -7.51 47.40 72.95
N ARG A 25 -6.92 47.36 71.74
CA ARG A 25 -5.89 48.32 71.24
C ARG A 25 -5.38 47.94 69.83
N PHE A 26 -5.38 48.94 68.94
CA PHE A 26 -4.42 49.21 67.87
C PHE A 26 -3.73 48.05 67.14
N ALA A 27 -4.11 47.81 65.88
CA ALA A 27 -3.23 47.97 64.71
C ALA A 27 -4.02 47.68 63.43
N LEU A 28 -3.84 48.55 62.44
CA LEU A 28 -4.58 48.62 61.19
C LEU A 28 -4.39 47.36 60.33
N PHE A 29 -5.45 46.59 60.11
CA PHE A 29 -5.51 45.64 59.00
C PHE A 29 -6.80 45.66 58.14
N PRO A 30 -7.93 46.33 58.52
CA PRO A 30 -9.09 46.40 57.63
C PRO A 30 -9.10 47.62 56.71
N LEU A 31 -8.03 48.44 56.65
CA LEU A 31 -7.92 49.55 55.68
C LEU A 31 -7.32 49.12 54.32
N MET A 32 -6.69 47.94 54.24
CA MET A 32 -6.16 47.43 52.96
C MET A 32 -7.23 46.78 52.08
N LEU A 33 -8.41 46.45 52.64
CA LEU A 33 -9.54 45.89 51.89
C LEU A 33 -10.40 46.95 51.20
N LEU A 34 -10.07 48.24 51.32
CA LEU A 34 -10.82 49.35 50.71
C LEU A 34 -9.98 50.26 49.77
N MET A 35 -8.70 49.93 49.52
CA MET A 35 -7.87 50.61 48.51
C MET A 35 -7.66 49.80 47.21
N LEU A 36 -8.13 48.55 47.14
CA LEU A 36 -8.00 47.72 45.93
C LEU A 36 -9.15 47.89 44.92
N LEU A 37 -10.12 48.77 45.20
CA LEU A 37 -11.25 49.06 44.32
C LEU A 37 -11.12 50.38 43.53
N LEU A 38 -9.99 51.10 43.65
CA LEU A 38 -9.77 52.32 42.88
C LEU A 38 -8.28 52.48 42.50
N LEU A 39 -7.98 52.24 41.21
CA LEU A 39 -6.91 52.81 40.34
C LEU A 39 -5.93 51.80 39.67
N PRO A 40 -5.37 52.15 38.48
CA PRO A 40 -5.38 51.29 37.29
C PRO A 40 -4.04 50.64 36.86
N THR A 41 -4.15 49.66 35.97
CA THR A 41 -3.20 49.13 34.95
C THR A 41 -1.71 49.51 35.04
N ARG A 42 -0.82 48.53 35.23
CA ARG A 42 0.11 47.92 34.22
C ARG A 42 1.31 47.22 34.89
N MET A 43 1.73 46.11 34.25
CA MET A 43 3.08 45.52 34.19
C MET A 43 3.56 44.53 35.27
N VAL A 44 3.45 43.24 34.92
CA VAL A 44 4.52 42.22 34.76
C VAL A 44 5.72 42.26 35.74
N ALA A 45 5.87 41.18 36.51
CA ALA A 45 7.08 40.34 36.57
C ALA A 45 6.78 39.06 37.38
N GLN A 46 6.75 37.92 36.70
CA GLN A 46 6.75 36.59 37.31
C GLN A 46 8.20 36.28 37.73
N ILE A 47 8.36 35.80 38.96
CA ILE A 47 9.63 35.43 39.58
C ILE A 47 9.96 34.00 39.13
N ASP A 48 11.21 33.79 38.71
CA ASP A 48 11.82 32.53 38.29
C ASP A 48 11.65 31.39 39.32
N TYR A 49 11.49 30.16 38.84
CA TYR A 49 12.30 28.99 39.23
C TYR A 49 12.17 27.84 38.19
N ASP A 50 13.30 27.13 38.00
CA ASP A 50 13.68 26.15 36.97
C ASP A 50 12.78 24.92 36.76
N GLU A 51 12.59 24.53 35.48
CA GLU A 51 12.16 23.18 35.06
C GLU A 51 12.98 22.64 33.86
N SER A 52 14.31 22.84 33.83
CA SER A 52 15.13 22.14 32.83
C SER A 52 16.16 21.19 33.45
N VAL A 53 16.02 19.92 33.09
CA VAL A 53 17.02 18.86 33.28
C VAL A 53 17.93 18.86 32.06
N THR A 54 19.24 18.99 32.27
CA THR A 54 20.26 18.84 31.23
C THR A 54 20.89 17.45 31.34
N PHE A 55 20.81 16.63 30.29
CA PHE A 55 21.72 15.50 30.14
C PHE A 55 23.04 15.99 29.53
N THR A 56 24.15 15.66 30.19
CA THR A 56 25.49 15.86 29.64
C THR A 56 25.84 14.66 28.74
N ALA A 57 26.59 14.89 27.65
CA ALA A 57 27.18 13.80 26.87
C ALA A 57 28.06 12.90 27.76
N LEU A 58 28.13 11.60 27.44
CA LEU A 58 29.00 10.63 28.12
C LEU A 58 30.43 11.19 28.19
N ALA A 59 30.84 11.62 29.39
CA ALA A 59 32.20 12.03 29.66
C ALA A 59 33.02 10.79 30.01
N GLY A 60 34.08 10.54 29.23
CA GLY A 60 34.98 9.40 29.41
C GLY A 60 35.55 8.92 28.08
N ASN A 61 36.34 7.86 28.18
CA ASN A 61 36.90 7.15 27.04
C ASN A 61 36.29 5.74 26.98
N PRO A 62 36.21 5.11 25.79
CA PRO A 62 35.90 3.69 25.69
C PRO A 62 36.88 2.86 26.53
N GLU A 63 36.37 1.86 27.24
CA GLU A 63 37.16 1.02 28.13
C GLU A 63 38.33 0.38 27.35
N GLY A 64 39.57 0.66 27.78
CA GLY A 64 40.79 0.19 27.12
C GLY A 64 41.52 1.20 26.23
N ASN A 65 40.98 2.40 25.98
CA ASN A 65 41.65 3.41 25.13
C ASN A 65 41.79 4.76 25.83
N THR A 66 42.95 5.03 26.44
CA THR A 66 43.19 6.26 27.22
C THR A 66 43.43 7.51 26.36
N ASN A 67 43.58 7.37 25.03
CA ASN A 67 43.96 8.48 24.15
C ASN A 67 42.83 8.96 23.22
N GLU A 68 41.60 8.40 23.32
CA GLU A 68 40.43 8.85 22.56
C GLU A 68 39.21 9.07 23.45
N THR A 69 38.52 10.20 23.25
CA THR A 69 37.24 10.52 23.90
C THR A 69 36.08 10.15 22.98
N TYR A 70 34.90 9.84 23.54
CA TYR A 70 33.70 9.54 22.73
C TYR A 70 33.33 10.65 21.74
N ALA A 71 33.69 11.90 22.02
CA ALA A 71 33.45 13.05 21.14
C ALA A 71 34.28 13.00 19.83
N ASN A 72 35.48 12.41 19.87
CA ASN A 72 36.38 12.33 18.72
C ASN A 72 36.14 11.08 17.87
N LEU A 73 35.26 10.17 18.32
CA LEU A 73 34.89 8.95 17.57
C LEU A 73 33.92 9.27 16.40
N PHE A 74 33.22 10.40 16.47
CA PHE A 74 32.11 10.74 15.58
C PHE A 74 32.26 12.10 14.88
N ASP A 75 33.46 12.69 14.91
CA ASP A 75 33.67 14.05 14.39
C ASP A 75 33.77 14.15 12.86
N GLY A 76 33.65 13.02 12.15
CA GLY A 76 33.61 12.95 10.70
C GLY A 76 34.94 13.29 10.01
N LYS A 77 36.05 13.45 10.74
CA LYS A 77 37.34 13.89 10.20
C LYS A 77 38.31 12.75 9.85
N LYS A 78 37.92 11.50 10.02
CA LYS A 78 38.78 10.34 9.73
C LYS A 78 38.53 9.79 8.33
N THR A 79 39.57 9.74 7.49
CA THR A 79 39.56 9.09 6.18
C THR A 79 39.79 7.58 6.29
N LYS A 80 39.27 6.84 5.32
CA LYS A 80 38.96 5.39 5.33
C LYS A 80 40.14 4.42 5.52
N ASP A 81 41.38 4.87 5.69
CA ASP A 81 42.54 3.98 5.79
C ASP A 81 43.34 4.28 7.06
N LYS A 82 42.89 3.75 8.21
CA LYS A 82 43.72 3.47 9.41
C LYS A 82 42.85 2.93 10.56
N PHE A 83 42.46 1.68 10.47
CA PHE A 83 42.20 0.85 11.65
C PHE A 83 42.54 -0.59 11.29
N CYS A 84 43.81 -0.95 11.48
CA CYS A 84 44.25 -2.31 11.80
C CYS A 84 45.72 -2.23 12.23
N SER A 85 45.93 -2.15 13.54
CA SER A 85 47.17 -2.66 14.14
C SER A 85 46.82 -3.26 15.49
N ASP A 86 46.08 -4.36 15.49
CA ASP A 86 46.25 -5.33 16.55
C ASP A 86 47.40 -6.25 16.16
N ALA A 87 48.52 -6.05 16.85
CA ALA A 87 49.58 -7.04 16.93
C ALA A 87 49.03 -8.25 17.71
N ASN A 88 48.28 -9.13 17.03
CA ASN A 88 48.16 -10.59 17.29
C ASN A 88 46.99 -11.32 16.59
N ALA A 89 46.29 -10.75 15.61
CA ALA A 89 45.27 -11.50 14.87
C ALA A 89 45.83 -12.07 13.55
N THR A 90 46.28 -13.31 13.57
CA THR A 90 46.53 -14.10 12.35
C THR A 90 45.21 -14.53 11.72
N GLN A 91 44.58 -13.65 10.93
CA GLN A 91 43.80 -13.94 9.70
C GLN A 91 43.02 -12.69 9.25
N GLU A 92 43.36 -12.16 8.07
CA GLU A 92 42.68 -11.06 7.39
C GLU A 92 41.30 -11.50 6.84
N VAL A 93 40.24 -10.75 7.13
CA VAL A 93 39.11 -10.54 6.21
C VAL A 93 38.58 -9.11 6.37
N CYS A 94 38.73 -8.29 5.33
CA CYS A 94 38.21 -6.93 5.24
C CYS A 94 36.71 -6.94 4.90
N TYR A 95 35.86 -6.30 5.72
CA TYR A 95 34.46 -6.04 5.41
C TYR A 95 34.32 -4.86 4.42
N ALA A 96 34.38 -5.17 3.12
CA ALA A 96 33.66 -4.38 2.12
C ALA A 96 32.15 -4.65 2.26
N SER A 97 31.32 -3.66 1.97
CA SER A 97 29.85 -3.69 2.03
C SER A 97 29.22 -5.00 1.52
N LEU A 98 28.63 -5.79 2.41
CA LEU A 98 27.97 -7.06 2.12
C LEU A 98 26.58 -6.84 1.48
N SER A 99 26.52 -6.48 0.20
CA SER A 99 25.29 -6.65 -0.60
C SER A 99 25.22 -8.09 -1.10
N ALA A 100 24.11 -8.79 -0.84
CA ALA A 100 23.92 -10.15 -1.34
C ALA A 100 23.92 -10.21 -2.88
N GLN A 101 24.55 -11.23 -3.44
CA GLN A 101 24.72 -11.41 -4.88
C GLN A 101 24.47 -12.87 -5.28
N PRO A 102 23.94 -13.13 -6.48
CA PRO A 102 23.73 -14.48 -6.97
C PRO A 102 25.03 -15.08 -7.48
N TYR A 103 25.24 -16.37 -7.25
CA TYR A 103 26.39 -17.10 -7.76
C TYR A 103 26.06 -18.58 -7.96
N VAL A 104 26.92 -19.28 -8.71
CA VAL A 104 26.78 -20.70 -9.02
C VAL A 104 28.03 -21.46 -8.60
N VAL A 105 27.86 -22.59 -7.92
CA VAL A 105 28.95 -23.46 -7.49
C VAL A 105 28.80 -24.83 -8.12
N PHE A 106 29.89 -25.39 -8.64
CA PHE A 106 29.92 -26.75 -9.17
C PHE A 106 30.68 -27.68 -8.23
N GLU A 107 30.03 -28.77 -7.81
CA GLU A 107 30.63 -29.82 -6.98
C GLU A 107 31.02 -31.02 -7.85
N GLU A 108 32.31 -31.15 -8.19
CA GLU A 108 32.80 -32.15 -9.16
C GLU A 108 32.57 -33.60 -8.70
N SER A 109 32.63 -33.86 -7.39
CA SER A 109 32.43 -35.21 -6.82
C SER A 109 31.04 -35.77 -7.13
N THR A 110 30.03 -34.91 -7.17
CA THR A 110 28.63 -35.27 -7.43
C THR A 110 28.15 -34.88 -8.82
N GLY A 111 28.84 -33.96 -9.49
CA GLY A 111 28.37 -33.32 -10.72
C GLY A 111 27.19 -32.37 -10.50
N THR A 112 27.10 -31.76 -9.31
CA THR A 112 25.97 -30.89 -8.93
C THR A 112 26.30 -29.42 -9.17
N LEU A 113 25.45 -28.73 -9.93
CA LEU A 113 25.52 -27.29 -10.14
C LEU A 113 24.49 -26.60 -9.24
N THR A 114 24.94 -25.81 -8.26
CA THR A 114 24.07 -25.18 -7.24
C THR A 114 24.02 -23.67 -7.40
N PHE A 115 22.83 -23.11 -7.54
CA PHE A 115 22.55 -21.68 -7.61
C PHE A 115 22.20 -21.14 -6.22
N ARG A 116 22.85 -20.05 -5.79
CA ARG A 116 22.67 -19.43 -4.46
C ARG A 116 22.66 -17.91 -4.54
N TYR A 117 22.11 -17.27 -3.52
CA TYR A 117 22.08 -15.81 -3.39
C TYR A 117 22.42 -15.42 -1.95
N ASP A 118 23.68 -15.01 -1.71
CA ASP A 118 24.19 -14.72 -0.37
C ASP A 118 25.10 -13.48 -0.35
N THR A 119 25.38 -13.00 0.86
CA THR A 119 26.36 -11.94 1.11
C THR A 119 27.80 -12.38 0.85
N TYR A 120 28.08 -13.69 0.87
CA TYR A 120 29.39 -14.26 0.61
C TYR A 120 29.36 -15.16 -0.63
N LYS A 121 30.12 -14.79 -1.67
CA LYS A 121 30.38 -15.61 -2.85
C LYS A 121 31.73 -16.34 -2.64
N PRO A 122 31.77 -17.68 -2.64
CA PRO A 122 33.02 -18.41 -2.45
C PRO A 122 33.95 -18.26 -3.65
N GLU A 123 35.26 -18.38 -3.40
CA GLU A 123 36.28 -18.37 -4.47
C GLU A 123 36.03 -19.52 -5.46
N GLY A 124 36.12 -19.22 -6.76
CA GLY A 124 35.84 -20.19 -7.83
C GLY A 124 34.35 -20.36 -8.18
N ALA A 125 33.43 -19.66 -7.51
CA ALA A 125 32.03 -19.61 -7.93
C ALA A 125 31.84 -18.76 -9.19
N TYR A 126 30.93 -19.19 -10.06
CA TYR A 126 30.58 -18.49 -11.29
C TYR A 126 29.55 -17.38 -11.04
N ASP A 127 29.68 -16.28 -11.79
CA ASP A 127 28.65 -15.23 -11.88
C ASP A 127 27.55 -15.63 -12.85
N LEU A 128 26.33 -15.12 -12.61
CA LEU A 128 25.26 -15.22 -13.61
C LEU A 128 25.62 -14.43 -14.87
N ASN A 129 25.33 -14.99 -16.04
CA ASN A 129 25.51 -14.28 -17.30
C ASN A 129 24.45 -13.19 -17.50
N VAL A 130 24.79 -12.22 -18.37
CA VAL A 130 23.92 -11.13 -18.79
C VAL A 130 23.85 -11.10 -20.32
N GLY A 131 22.67 -10.82 -20.86
CA GLY A 131 22.41 -10.84 -22.30
C GLY A 131 22.73 -12.20 -22.94
N LYS A 132 23.34 -12.17 -24.13
CA LYS A 132 23.71 -13.35 -24.95
C LYS A 132 25.12 -13.88 -24.68
N ASN A 133 25.69 -13.56 -23.52
CA ASN A 133 26.97 -14.13 -23.12
C ASN A 133 26.73 -15.54 -22.58
N LYS A 134 27.42 -16.56 -23.11
CA LYS A 134 27.33 -17.91 -22.54
C LYS A 134 27.84 -17.90 -21.10
N PRO A 135 27.19 -18.62 -20.17
CA PRO A 135 27.65 -18.70 -18.80
C PRO A 135 28.99 -19.45 -18.73
N GLU A 136 29.85 -19.08 -17.78
CA GLU A 136 31.19 -19.67 -17.66
C GLU A 136 31.16 -21.19 -17.37
N TRP A 137 30.14 -21.65 -16.64
CA TRP A 137 29.93 -23.08 -16.38
C TRP A 137 29.47 -23.86 -17.61
N SER A 138 29.18 -23.22 -18.75
CA SER A 138 28.81 -23.93 -19.99
C SER A 138 29.90 -24.89 -20.46
N SER A 139 31.16 -24.66 -20.10
CA SER A 139 32.27 -25.61 -20.35
C SER A 139 32.15 -26.93 -19.58
N LEU A 140 31.27 -27.01 -18.59
CA LEU A 140 31.02 -28.19 -17.74
C LEU A 140 29.85 -29.06 -18.23
N PHE A 141 29.32 -28.82 -19.44
CA PHE A 141 28.11 -29.47 -19.95
C PHE A 141 28.12 -31.01 -19.88
N ASP A 142 29.29 -31.62 -20.07
CA ASP A 142 29.46 -33.08 -20.01
C ASP A 142 29.69 -33.61 -18.58
N LYS A 143 29.80 -32.73 -17.59
CA LYS A 143 29.99 -33.05 -16.17
C LYS A 143 28.75 -32.80 -15.31
N ILE A 144 27.85 -31.90 -15.71
CA ILE A 144 26.64 -31.56 -14.95
C ILE A 144 25.64 -32.72 -14.98
N LYS A 145 25.33 -33.27 -13.80
CA LYS A 145 24.37 -34.38 -13.60
C LYS A 145 23.11 -33.95 -12.87
N LYS A 146 23.22 -32.92 -12.04
CA LYS A 146 22.14 -32.41 -11.19
C LYS A 146 22.25 -30.88 -11.08
N VAL A 147 21.11 -30.20 -11.10
CA VAL A 147 21.00 -28.77 -10.81
C VAL A 147 20.22 -28.59 -9.52
N VAL A 148 20.66 -27.67 -8.66
CA VAL A 148 19.97 -27.30 -7.42
C VAL A 148 19.83 -25.79 -7.40
N PHE A 149 18.60 -25.31 -7.29
CA PHE A 149 18.32 -23.93 -6.89
C PHE A 149 18.08 -23.94 -5.38
N ASP A 150 19.00 -23.33 -4.64
CA ASP A 150 18.84 -23.17 -3.19
C ASP A 150 17.69 -22.21 -2.89
N ALA A 151 17.02 -22.38 -1.75
CA ALA A 151 15.91 -21.50 -1.36
C ALA A 151 16.33 -20.02 -1.28
N SER A 152 17.60 -19.74 -0.97
CA SER A 152 18.16 -18.38 -1.03
C SER A 152 18.02 -17.75 -2.42
N PHE A 153 18.09 -18.54 -3.48
CA PHE A 153 18.03 -18.08 -4.87
C PHE A 153 16.65 -17.55 -5.27
N ALA A 154 15.60 -17.78 -4.47
CA ALA A 154 14.28 -17.18 -4.69
C ALA A 154 14.31 -15.64 -4.74
N ASN A 155 15.34 -15.02 -4.17
CA ASN A 155 15.59 -13.57 -4.20
C ASN A 155 16.54 -13.14 -5.33
N ALA A 156 17.16 -14.09 -6.03
CA ALA A 156 17.88 -13.78 -7.25
C ALA A 156 16.88 -13.32 -8.33
N ARG A 157 17.30 -12.35 -9.15
CA ARG A 157 16.51 -11.79 -10.25
C ARG A 157 17.37 -11.79 -11.51
N PRO A 158 17.68 -12.98 -12.07
CA PRO A 158 18.43 -13.07 -13.31
C PRO A 158 17.77 -12.24 -14.41
N LYS A 159 18.59 -11.63 -15.26
CA LYS A 159 18.13 -10.89 -16.46
C LYS A 159 18.17 -11.76 -17.71
N SER A 160 18.92 -12.86 -17.67
CA SER A 160 19.09 -13.80 -18.78
C SER A 160 19.23 -15.22 -18.22
N CYS A 161 18.60 -16.17 -18.90
CA CYS A 161 18.83 -17.60 -18.74
C CYS A 161 19.47 -18.23 -20.01
N TYR A 162 20.05 -17.38 -20.87
CA TYR A 162 20.68 -17.78 -22.12
C TYR A 162 21.70 -18.91 -21.89
N SER A 163 21.50 -20.04 -22.56
CA SER A 163 22.40 -21.20 -22.54
C SER A 163 22.74 -21.78 -21.15
N TRP A 164 21.89 -21.60 -20.13
CA TRP A 164 22.19 -22.07 -18.77
C TRP A 164 22.47 -23.57 -18.66
N PHE A 165 21.73 -24.40 -19.39
CA PHE A 165 21.85 -25.85 -19.39
C PHE A 165 22.10 -26.40 -20.80
N GLU A 166 22.61 -25.57 -21.71
CA GLU A 166 22.94 -26.00 -23.07
C GLU A 166 23.88 -27.21 -23.04
N SER A 167 23.55 -28.23 -23.84
CA SER A 167 24.30 -29.48 -24.00
C SER A 167 24.50 -30.30 -22.72
N CYS A 168 23.73 -30.06 -21.65
CA CYS A 168 23.81 -30.84 -20.41
C CYS A 168 23.19 -32.25 -20.55
N PHE A 169 23.78 -33.11 -21.38
CA PHE A 169 23.25 -34.42 -21.74
C PHE A 169 23.28 -35.45 -20.61
N LYS A 170 23.95 -35.17 -19.48
CA LYS A 170 23.94 -36.00 -18.27
C LYS A 170 22.98 -35.50 -17.19
N LEU A 171 22.27 -34.38 -17.42
CA LEU A 171 21.34 -33.80 -16.46
C LEU A 171 20.17 -34.75 -16.20
N SER A 172 20.04 -35.17 -14.94
CA SER A 172 19.09 -36.20 -14.50
C SER A 172 18.14 -35.73 -13.38
N ALA A 173 18.38 -34.55 -12.80
CA ALA A 173 17.53 -33.95 -11.79
C ALA A 173 17.73 -32.43 -11.75
N ILE A 174 16.63 -31.69 -11.57
CA ILE A 174 16.64 -30.28 -11.17
C ILE A 174 15.80 -30.18 -9.90
N GLU A 175 16.38 -29.70 -8.82
CA GLU A 175 15.72 -29.50 -7.52
C GLU A 175 15.58 -28.01 -7.22
N GLY A 176 14.45 -27.62 -6.64
CA GLY A 176 14.19 -26.22 -6.24
C GLY A 176 13.89 -25.29 -7.41
N ILE A 177 13.48 -25.79 -8.59
CA ILE A 177 13.15 -24.96 -9.77
C ILE A 177 12.13 -23.84 -9.45
N GLU A 178 11.28 -24.04 -8.44
CA GLU A 178 10.37 -23.04 -7.89
C GLU A 178 11.06 -21.80 -7.30
N TYR A 179 12.34 -21.91 -6.93
CA TYR A 179 13.18 -20.80 -6.45
C TYR A 179 13.89 -20.05 -7.58
N LEU A 180 13.74 -20.48 -8.85
CA LEU A 180 14.19 -19.69 -9.99
C LEU A 180 13.14 -18.61 -10.31
N ASN A 181 13.33 -17.40 -9.79
CA ASN A 181 12.47 -16.27 -10.17
C ASN A 181 12.90 -15.72 -11.54
N THR A 182 12.06 -15.95 -12.57
CA THR A 182 12.31 -15.50 -13.94
C THR A 182 11.62 -14.18 -14.31
N GLU A 183 11.05 -13.43 -13.35
CA GLU A 183 10.22 -12.25 -13.64
C GLU A 183 10.95 -11.16 -14.43
N ASN A 184 12.27 -11.07 -14.30
CA ASN A 184 13.11 -10.07 -14.98
C ASN A 184 13.92 -10.64 -16.15
N VAL A 185 13.72 -11.91 -16.50
CA VAL A 185 14.44 -12.56 -17.59
C VAL A 185 13.87 -12.09 -18.92
N THR A 186 14.73 -11.56 -19.80
CA THR A 186 14.36 -11.15 -21.16
C THR A 186 14.82 -12.15 -22.22
N ASP A 187 15.81 -12.99 -21.92
CA ASP A 187 16.39 -13.95 -22.85
C ASP A 187 16.43 -15.34 -22.21
N MET A 188 15.70 -16.29 -22.80
CA MET A 188 15.69 -17.71 -22.43
C MET A 188 16.18 -18.59 -23.58
N SER A 189 16.82 -18.01 -24.58
CA SER A 189 17.25 -18.74 -25.76
C SER A 189 18.28 -19.82 -25.39
N SER A 190 18.15 -20.97 -26.04
CA SER A 190 19.02 -22.15 -25.86
C SER A 190 19.13 -22.69 -24.42
N MET A 191 18.26 -22.28 -23.48
CA MET A 191 18.37 -22.61 -22.06
C MET A 191 18.50 -24.12 -21.79
N PHE A 192 17.73 -24.95 -22.50
CA PHE A 192 17.74 -26.40 -22.37
C PHE A 192 18.22 -27.11 -23.65
N GLN A 193 18.79 -26.38 -24.62
CA GLN A 193 19.19 -26.96 -25.90
C GLN A 193 20.07 -28.20 -25.69
N SER A 194 19.76 -29.30 -26.39
CA SER A 194 20.48 -30.58 -26.34
C SER A 194 20.53 -31.25 -24.95
N CYS A 195 19.57 -30.96 -24.07
CA CYS A 195 19.38 -31.71 -22.83
C CYS A 195 18.70 -33.07 -23.09
N LEU A 196 19.24 -34.13 -22.49
CA LEU A 196 18.65 -35.48 -22.52
C LEU A 196 17.85 -35.76 -21.23
N CYS A 197 16.90 -34.88 -20.89
CA CYS A 197 16.09 -35.03 -19.69
C CYS A 197 15.23 -36.30 -19.77
N GLY A 198 15.65 -37.38 -19.10
CA GLY A 198 14.91 -38.65 -19.03
C GLY A 198 13.68 -38.63 -18.10
N TYR A 199 13.29 -37.46 -17.61
CA TYR A 199 12.19 -37.22 -16.66
C TYR A 199 11.37 -35.99 -17.11
N PRO A 200 10.09 -35.87 -16.68
CA PRO A 200 9.29 -34.69 -16.98
C PRO A 200 9.94 -33.42 -16.43
N LEU A 201 10.16 -32.43 -17.30
CA LEU A 201 10.69 -31.12 -16.92
C LEU A 201 9.53 -30.24 -16.42
N ASP A 202 9.52 -29.93 -15.12
CA ASP A 202 8.54 -29.02 -14.52
C ASP A 202 9.00 -27.56 -14.69
N LEU A 203 8.22 -26.78 -15.44
CA LEU A 203 8.46 -25.35 -15.72
C LEU A 203 7.31 -24.47 -15.21
N THR A 204 6.45 -25.00 -14.35
CA THR A 204 5.23 -24.32 -13.91
C THR A 204 5.50 -23.05 -13.10
N SER A 205 6.70 -22.91 -12.50
CA SER A 205 7.13 -21.71 -11.77
C SER A 205 7.61 -20.56 -12.65
N PHE A 206 7.80 -20.78 -13.96
CA PHE A 206 8.39 -19.77 -14.84
C PHE A 206 7.39 -18.64 -15.11
N ASN A 207 7.81 -17.41 -14.84
CA ASN A 207 7.18 -16.20 -15.35
C ASN A 207 7.93 -15.75 -16.61
N THR A 208 7.29 -15.87 -17.78
CA THR A 208 7.90 -15.51 -19.06
C THR A 208 7.38 -14.20 -19.65
N ALA A 209 6.61 -13.42 -18.88
CA ALA A 209 5.93 -12.23 -19.41
C ALA A 209 6.87 -11.16 -19.98
N ASN A 210 8.12 -11.11 -19.52
CA ASN A 210 9.14 -10.15 -19.99
C ASN A 210 10.13 -10.74 -21.01
N VAL A 211 9.97 -12.02 -21.38
CA VAL A 211 10.88 -12.70 -22.29
C VAL A 211 10.63 -12.24 -23.73
N THR A 212 11.70 -11.87 -24.43
CA THR A 212 11.68 -11.45 -25.83
C THR A 212 12.30 -12.49 -26.77
N ASP A 213 13.18 -13.36 -26.27
CA ASP A 213 13.88 -14.38 -27.06
C ASP A 213 13.76 -15.76 -26.39
N MET A 214 13.15 -16.71 -27.10
CA MET A 214 13.01 -18.13 -26.73
C MET A 214 13.61 -19.05 -27.81
N SER A 215 14.44 -18.50 -28.72
CA SER A 215 15.01 -19.25 -29.83
C SER A 215 15.80 -20.47 -29.32
N SER A 216 15.62 -21.61 -29.99
CA SER A 216 16.29 -22.87 -29.68
C SER A 216 16.15 -23.37 -28.23
N MET A 217 15.21 -22.86 -27.43
CA MET A 217 15.12 -23.15 -25.98
C MET A 217 15.14 -24.65 -25.65
N PHE A 218 14.45 -25.47 -26.46
CA PHE A 218 14.38 -26.93 -26.31
C PHE A 218 14.98 -27.70 -27.49
N LYS A 219 15.71 -27.05 -28.40
CA LYS A 219 16.26 -27.67 -29.60
C LYS A 219 17.08 -28.92 -29.25
N TYR A 220 16.88 -30.04 -29.95
CA TYR A 220 17.48 -31.36 -29.68
C TYR A 220 17.16 -31.98 -28.30
N CYS A 221 16.10 -31.57 -27.61
CA CYS A 221 15.72 -32.21 -26.34
C CYS A 221 15.09 -33.60 -26.55
N ALA A 222 15.42 -34.54 -25.66
CA ALA A 222 14.84 -35.88 -25.62
C ALA A 222 13.61 -35.97 -24.69
N ILE A 223 12.64 -35.07 -24.89
CA ILE A 223 11.42 -34.93 -24.07
C ILE A 223 10.20 -35.50 -24.80
N THR A 224 9.31 -36.18 -24.09
CA THR A 224 8.09 -36.76 -24.70
C THR A 224 6.91 -35.82 -24.69
N SER A 225 6.88 -34.88 -23.77
CA SER A 225 5.79 -33.92 -23.60
C SER A 225 6.24 -32.72 -22.79
N LEU A 226 5.70 -31.55 -23.08
CA LEU A 226 5.99 -30.32 -22.35
C LEU A 226 4.72 -29.66 -21.84
N ASP A 227 4.76 -29.22 -20.59
CA ASP A 227 3.75 -28.34 -20.00
C ASP A 227 4.30 -26.92 -19.97
N LEU A 228 3.80 -26.09 -20.89
CA LEU A 228 4.10 -24.67 -21.01
C LEU A 228 2.86 -23.84 -20.63
N THR A 229 1.94 -24.39 -19.84
CA THR A 229 0.70 -23.69 -19.47
C THR A 229 0.94 -22.45 -18.61
N SER A 230 2.11 -22.29 -18.00
CA SER A 230 2.53 -21.06 -17.29
C SER A 230 3.09 -19.98 -18.22
N PHE A 231 3.40 -20.29 -19.48
CA PHE A 231 4.12 -19.38 -20.36
C PHE A 231 3.20 -18.30 -20.93
N ASN A 232 3.61 -17.05 -20.71
CA ASN A 232 3.10 -15.87 -21.40
C ASN A 232 4.12 -15.43 -22.45
N THR A 233 3.76 -15.51 -23.73
CA THR A 233 4.68 -15.23 -24.85
C THR A 233 4.32 -13.96 -25.60
N ALA A 234 3.47 -13.10 -25.03
CA ALA A 234 2.98 -11.88 -25.69
C ALA A 234 4.08 -10.89 -26.11
N ASN A 235 5.25 -10.94 -25.45
CA ASN A 235 6.40 -10.08 -25.76
C ASN A 235 7.52 -10.79 -26.54
N VAL A 236 7.35 -12.07 -26.89
CA VAL A 236 8.39 -12.85 -27.57
C VAL A 236 8.45 -12.49 -29.05
N THR A 237 9.63 -12.11 -29.51
CA THR A 237 9.90 -11.75 -30.91
C THR A 237 10.66 -12.82 -31.68
N ASP A 238 11.38 -13.71 -30.99
CA ASP A 238 12.13 -14.81 -31.59
C ASP A 238 11.80 -16.16 -30.91
N MET A 239 11.26 -17.09 -31.69
CA MET A 239 11.02 -18.50 -31.32
C MET A 239 11.64 -19.46 -32.34
N SER A 240 12.61 -18.98 -33.13
CA SER A 240 13.24 -19.78 -34.18
C SER A 240 13.84 -21.05 -33.60
N SER A 241 13.57 -22.17 -34.27
CA SER A 241 14.08 -23.50 -33.91
C SER A 241 13.78 -23.95 -32.47
N MET A 242 12.79 -23.37 -31.78
CA MET A 242 12.53 -23.61 -30.35
C MET A 242 12.43 -25.10 -29.98
N PHE A 243 11.81 -25.92 -30.83
CA PHE A 243 11.66 -27.38 -30.67
C PHE A 243 12.36 -28.18 -31.77
N GLU A 244 13.25 -27.57 -32.55
CA GLU A 244 13.90 -28.25 -33.68
C GLU A 244 14.58 -29.56 -33.21
N HIS A 245 14.36 -30.66 -33.93
CA HIS A 245 14.87 -31.99 -33.63
C HIS A 245 14.42 -32.61 -32.28
N CYS A 246 13.33 -32.15 -31.67
CA CYS A 246 12.68 -32.82 -30.55
C CYS A 246 11.91 -34.08 -30.99
N ARG A 247 12.64 -35.10 -31.48
CA ARG A 247 12.06 -36.28 -32.15
C ARG A 247 11.17 -37.16 -31.26
N LEU A 248 11.24 -37.03 -29.93
CA LEU A 248 10.40 -37.80 -29.00
C LEU A 248 9.13 -37.05 -28.57
N LEU A 249 9.02 -35.75 -28.89
CA LEU A 249 7.97 -34.87 -28.40
C LEU A 249 6.63 -35.20 -29.07
N LYS A 250 5.63 -35.52 -28.26
CA LYS A 250 4.28 -35.93 -28.71
C LYS A 250 3.22 -34.86 -28.48
N SER A 251 3.34 -34.12 -27.37
CA SER A 251 2.35 -33.12 -26.95
C SER A 251 3.04 -31.92 -26.30
N ILE A 252 2.49 -30.73 -26.58
CA ILE A 252 2.91 -29.47 -25.98
C ILE A 252 1.64 -28.79 -25.46
N PHE A 253 1.58 -28.57 -24.15
CA PHE A 253 0.42 -27.97 -23.51
C PHE A 253 0.65 -26.48 -23.26
N VAL A 254 -0.35 -25.66 -23.55
CA VAL A 254 -0.27 -24.20 -23.40
C VAL A 254 -1.54 -23.62 -22.77
N CYS A 255 -1.46 -22.39 -22.27
CA CYS A 255 -2.61 -21.57 -21.94
C CYS A 255 -2.90 -20.55 -23.05
N ASP A 256 -3.96 -19.75 -22.90
CA ASP A 256 -4.34 -18.71 -23.85
C ASP A 256 -3.36 -17.53 -23.93
N LYS A 257 -2.41 -17.42 -22.98
CA LYS A 257 -1.33 -16.42 -23.01
C LYS A 257 -0.13 -16.85 -23.86
N PHE A 258 -0.10 -18.10 -24.34
CA PHE A 258 0.87 -18.51 -25.34
C PHE A 258 0.39 -18.06 -26.72
N VAL A 259 0.84 -16.88 -27.13
CA VAL A 259 0.49 -16.23 -28.40
C VAL A 259 1.74 -16.03 -29.28
N THR A 260 1.54 -15.93 -30.58
CA THR A 260 2.61 -15.76 -31.58
C THR A 260 2.57 -14.43 -32.31
N ASP A 261 1.73 -13.50 -31.86
CA ASP A 261 1.38 -12.28 -32.60
C ASP A 261 2.55 -11.31 -32.81
N GLN A 262 3.58 -11.37 -31.97
CA GLN A 262 4.77 -10.51 -32.02
C GLN A 262 6.01 -11.18 -32.62
N ILE A 263 5.89 -12.42 -33.11
CA ILE A 263 7.03 -13.17 -33.63
C ILE A 263 7.50 -12.57 -34.96
N THR A 264 8.78 -12.21 -35.01
CA THR A 264 9.47 -11.74 -36.22
C THR A 264 10.42 -12.78 -36.80
N ASN A 265 10.89 -13.70 -35.96
CA ASN A 265 11.70 -14.84 -36.35
C ASN A 265 11.16 -16.12 -35.68
N GLY A 266 10.51 -16.98 -36.46
CA GLY A 266 9.91 -18.22 -35.97
C GLY A 266 10.17 -19.40 -36.90
N ASP A 267 11.26 -19.33 -37.66
CA ASP A 267 11.61 -20.34 -38.66
C ASP A 267 12.05 -21.65 -37.99
N ASN A 268 11.70 -22.77 -38.63
CA ASN A 268 12.10 -24.12 -38.21
C ASN A 268 11.71 -24.51 -36.78
N MET A 269 10.77 -23.80 -36.15
CA MET A 269 10.32 -24.03 -34.77
C MET A 269 10.03 -25.51 -34.45
N PHE A 270 9.42 -26.24 -35.39
CA PHE A 270 9.02 -27.65 -35.25
C PHE A 270 9.77 -28.61 -36.18
N LYS A 271 10.82 -28.15 -36.87
CA LYS A 271 11.52 -28.99 -37.84
C LYS A 271 12.03 -30.28 -37.18
N ASP A 272 11.83 -31.41 -37.85
CA ASP A 272 12.17 -32.76 -37.37
C ASP A 272 11.47 -33.18 -36.06
N CYS A 273 10.31 -32.62 -35.73
CA CYS A 273 9.44 -33.09 -34.63
C CYS A 273 8.52 -34.25 -35.06
N GLU A 274 9.09 -35.34 -35.60
CA GLU A 274 8.37 -36.39 -36.32
C GLU A 274 7.25 -37.10 -35.51
N ASN A 275 7.34 -37.12 -34.18
CA ASN A 275 6.35 -37.75 -33.29
C ASN A 275 5.28 -36.78 -32.76
N LEU A 276 5.38 -35.48 -33.10
CA LEU A 276 4.41 -34.49 -32.67
C LEU A 276 3.09 -34.73 -33.37
N ARG A 277 1.98 -34.66 -32.62
CA ARG A 277 0.65 -34.96 -33.16
C ARG A 277 0.33 -34.07 -34.38
N GLY A 278 0.09 -34.70 -35.53
CA GLY A 278 -0.29 -34.01 -36.75
C GLY A 278 0.88 -33.35 -37.50
N TYR A 279 2.13 -33.67 -37.12
CA TYR A 279 3.35 -33.14 -37.75
C TYR A 279 3.35 -33.26 -39.27
N ASN A 280 3.89 -32.24 -39.92
CA ASN A 280 4.08 -32.17 -41.36
C ASN A 280 5.36 -31.36 -41.65
N ASP A 281 6.24 -31.92 -42.49
CA ASP A 281 7.54 -31.35 -42.84
C ASP A 281 7.47 -30.01 -43.60
N SER A 282 6.31 -29.66 -44.14
CA SER A 282 6.04 -28.38 -44.80
C SER A 282 5.41 -27.34 -43.84
N LYS A 283 5.19 -27.69 -42.57
CA LYS A 283 4.47 -26.88 -41.57
C LYS A 283 5.30 -26.69 -40.29
N ILE A 284 6.54 -26.24 -40.48
CA ILE A 284 7.58 -26.31 -39.44
C ILE A 284 7.83 -24.98 -38.70
N ASP A 285 7.14 -23.91 -39.07
CA ASP A 285 7.33 -22.58 -38.47
C ASP A 285 6.34 -22.29 -37.32
N HIS A 286 6.49 -21.11 -36.71
CA HIS A 286 5.66 -20.64 -35.61
C HIS A 286 4.16 -20.48 -35.93
N ASN A 287 3.74 -20.45 -37.21
CA ASN A 287 2.31 -20.32 -37.54
C ASN A 287 1.49 -21.53 -37.06
N TYR A 288 2.17 -22.65 -36.77
CA TYR A 288 1.56 -23.88 -36.25
C TYR A 288 1.64 -24.01 -34.72
N ALA A 289 2.18 -22.99 -34.03
CA ALA A 289 2.25 -22.93 -32.57
C ALA A 289 0.93 -22.44 -31.95
N ASN A 290 -0.15 -23.17 -32.19
CA ASN A 290 -1.49 -22.87 -31.66
C ASN A 290 -2.31 -24.14 -31.43
N CYS A 291 -3.45 -24.02 -30.73
CA CYS A 291 -4.34 -25.14 -30.39
C CYS A 291 -5.39 -25.46 -31.46
N SER A 292 -5.54 -24.65 -32.50
CA SER A 292 -6.52 -24.87 -33.58
C SER A 292 -5.93 -25.79 -34.62
N GLN A 293 -6.71 -26.69 -35.25
CA GLN A 293 -6.20 -27.48 -36.36
C GLN A 293 -5.84 -26.56 -37.55
N PRO A 294 -4.65 -26.66 -38.17
CA PRO A 294 -3.65 -27.74 -38.08
C PRO A 294 -2.46 -27.49 -37.12
N GLY A 295 -2.60 -26.63 -36.12
CA GLY A 295 -1.61 -26.35 -35.08
C GLY A 295 -1.30 -27.54 -34.16
N TYR A 296 -0.13 -27.47 -33.53
CA TYR A 296 0.50 -28.59 -32.82
C TYR A 296 0.35 -28.57 -31.30
N PHE A 297 -0.26 -27.53 -30.73
CA PHE A 297 -0.44 -27.45 -29.29
C PHE A 297 -1.75 -28.05 -28.84
N ASP A 298 -1.78 -28.42 -27.57
CA ASP A 298 -2.97 -28.83 -26.85
C ASP A 298 -3.24 -27.81 -25.73
N PRO A 299 -4.51 -27.48 -25.43
CA PRO A 299 -4.80 -26.68 -24.26
C PRO A 299 -4.47 -27.47 -22.98
N GLY A 300 -4.01 -26.79 -21.94
CA GLY A 300 -4.09 -27.34 -20.59
C GLY A 300 -5.55 -27.58 -20.18
N PHE A 301 -5.75 -28.24 -19.04
CA PHE A 301 -7.09 -28.48 -18.50
C PHE A 301 -7.16 -28.11 -17.02
N GLU A 302 -8.32 -27.60 -16.65
CA GLU A 302 -8.71 -27.29 -15.29
C GLU A 302 -9.20 -28.54 -14.53
N TYR A 303 -8.89 -28.61 -13.25
CA TYR A 303 -9.35 -29.67 -12.36
C TYR A 303 -9.42 -29.18 -10.92
N ALA A 304 -10.11 -29.97 -10.09
CA ALA A 304 -10.10 -29.79 -8.63
C ALA A 304 -9.65 -31.07 -7.91
N MET A 305 -9.05 -30.94 -6.74
CA MET A 305 -8.64 -32.04 -5.89
C MET A 305 -9.05 -31.77 -4.44
N PHE A 306 -9.59 -32.78 -3.76
CA PHE A 306 -9.94 -32.69 -2.35
C PHE A 306 -8.93 -33.46 -1.50
N ASP A 307 -8.25 -32.77 -0.61
CA ASP A 307 -7.38 -33.36 0.40
C ASP A 307 -8.17 -33.62 1.69
N ASN A 308 -8.30 -34.89 2.07
CA ASN A 308 -9.05 -35.29 3.26
C ASN A 308 -8.30 -35.01 4.57
N ALA A 309 -6.97 -34.87 4.56
CA ALA A 309 -6.19 -34.56 5.75
C ALA A 309 -6.33 -33.07 6.13
N THR A 310 -6.31 -32.20 5.13
CA THR A 310 -6.43 -30.74 5.31
C THR A 310 -7.85 -30.22 5.08
N GLU A 311 -8.79 -31.07 4.65
CA GLU A 311 -10.18 -30.71 4.34
C GLU A 311 -10.28 -29.55 3.32
N THR A 312 -9.32 -29.53 2.39
CA THR A 312 -9.12 -28.46 1.42
C THR A 312 -9.49 -28.94 0.01
N LEU A 313 -10.30 -28.15 -0.70
CA LEU A 313 -10.58 -28.31 -2.12
C LEU A 313 -9.72 -27.33 -2.92
N THR A 314 -8.79 -27.84 -3.72
CA THR A 314 -7.86 -27.03 -4.52
C THR A 314 -8.22 -27.11 -6.00
N PHE A 315 -8.36 -25.97 -6.66
CA PHE A 315 -8.54 -25.81 -8.10
C PHE A 315 -7.20 -25.47 -8.75
N SER A 316 -6.87 -26.13 -9.86
CA SER A 316 -5.59 -25.96 -10.55
C SER A 316 -5.75 -26.16 -12.06
N TYR A 317 -4.74 -25.72 -12.82
CA TYR A 317 -4.70 -25.84 -14.28
C TYR A 317 -3.33 -26.36 -14.70
N LYS A 318 -3.28 -27.46 -15.46
CA LYS A 318 -2.01 -28.04 -15.95
C LYS A 318 -2.19 -28.69 -17.32
N GLY A 319 -1.08 -28.94 -18.01
CA GLY A 319 -1.05 -29.73 -19.23
C GLY A 319 -1.25 -31.23 -18.97
N PHE A 320 -0.71 -31.73 -17.86
CA PHE A 320 -0.77 -33.15 -17.50
C PHE A 320 -1.85 -33.47 -16.47
N LYS A 321 -2.59 -34.54 -16.72
CA LYS A 321 -3.55 -35.10 -15.75
C LYS A 321 -2.83 -35.55 -14.49
N PRO A 322 -3.31 -35.17 -13.28
CA PRO A 322 -2.77 -35.70 -12.04
C PRO A 322 -2.76 -37.23 -12.06
N VAL A 323 -1.70 -37.82 -11.52
CA VAL A 323 -1.60 -39.27 -11.34
C VAL A 323 -2.51 -39.77 -10.21
N THR A 324 -2.97 -38.87 -9.35
CA THR A 324 -3.95 -39.11 -8.29
C THR A 324 -5.37 -38.76 -8.74
N TYR A 325 -6.38 -39.20 -7.99
CA TYR A 325 -7.76 -38.86 -8.28
C TYR A 325 -8.00 -37.33 -8.26
N TYR A 326 -8.72 -36.85 -9.26
CA TYR A 326 -9.07 -35.44 -9.46
C TYR A 326 -10.52 -35.35 -9.99
N TYR A 327 -11.11 -34.17 -9.86
CA TYR A 327 -12.45 -33.85 -10.33
C TYR A 327 -12.37 -32.98 -11.58
N VAL A 328 -13.19 -33.29 -12.59
CA VAL A 328 -13.33 -32.45 -13.79
C VAL A 328 -14.34 -31.33 -13.51
N LEU A 329 -14.08 -30.16 -14.09
CA LEU A 329 -15.04 -29.05 -14.09
C LEU A 329 -15.95 -29.20 -15.29
N PHE A 330 -17.26 -29.35 -15.05
CA PHE A 330 -18.25 -29.48 -16.12
C PHE A 330 -18.76 -28.12 -16.59
N GLU A 331 -19.00 -28.02 -17.89
CA GLU A 331 -19.68 -26.87 -18.49
C GLU A 331 -21.20 -26.94 -18.25
N GLY A 332 -21.86 -25.77 -18.16
CA GLY A 332 -23.32 -25.68 -18.01
C GLY A 332 -23.83 -26.04 -16.61
N ARG A 333 -25.04 -26.62 -16.52
CA ARG A 333 -25.74 -26.94 -15.26
C ARG A 333 -25.53 -28.40 -14.83
N ALA A 334 -24.28 -28.78 -14.61
CA ALA A 334 -23.93 -30.08 -14.06
C ALA A 334 -23.56 -29.95 -12.59
N MET A 335 -24.03 -30.89 -11.76
CA MET A 335 -23.62 -30.97 -10.36
C MET A 335 -22.11 -31.29 -10.28
N PRO A 336 -21.31 -30.52 -9.53
CA PRO A 336 -19.88 -30.79 -9.44
C PRO A 336 -19.60 -32.11 -8.71
N GLU A 337 -18.61 -32.87 -9.16
CA GLU A 337 -18.29 -34.19 -8.60
C GLU A 337 -17.88 -34.14 -7.12
N TRP A 338 -17.24 -33.05 -6.71
CA TRP A 338 -16.84 -32.82 -5.32
C TRP A 338 -18.01 -32.46 -4.40
N TYR A 339 -19.23 -32.32 -4.91
CA TYR A 339 -20.42 -32.12 -4.07
C TYR A 339 -20.60 -33.25 -3.04
N SER A 340 -20.17 -34.48 -3.36
CA SER A 340 -20.10 -35.60 -2.41
C SER A 340 -19.22 -35.35 -1.17
N LYS A 341 -18.39 -34.30 -1.18
CA LYS A 341 -17.49 -33.87 -0.10
C LYS A 341 -17.94 -32.60 0.61
N LYS A 342 -19.07 -31.98 0.24
CA LYS A 342 -19.55 -30.68 0.76
C LYS A 342 -19.51 -30.57 2.29
N ASP A 343 -19.86 -31.64 3.00
CA ASP A 343 -19.90 -31.68 4.47
C ASP A 343 -18.51 -31.64 5.12
N LYS A 344 -17.45 -31.92 4.34
CA LYS A 344 -16.06 -31.93 4.80
C LYS A 344 -15.26 -30.70 4.36
N ILE A 345 -15.68 -29.99 3.33
CA ILE A 345 -14.91 -28.87 2.76
C ILE A 345 -14.89 -27.72 3.78
N LYS A 346 -13.71 -27.40 4.32
CA LYS A 346 -13.49 -26.25 5.23
C LYS A 346 -12.76 -25.10 4.56
N LYS A 347 -11.95 -25.43 3.56
CA LYS A 347 -11.11 -24.49 2.82
C LYS A 347 -11.18 -24.74 1.32
N VAL A 348 -11.23 -23.66 0.54
CA VAL A 348 -11.06 -23.69 -0.91
C VAL A 348 -9.79 -22.92 -1.28
N VAL A 349 -9.03 -23.44 -2.25
CA VAL A 349 -7.85 -22.79 -2.81
C VAL A 349 -7.97 -22.76 -4.33
N PHE A 350 -7.83 -21.58 -4.92
CA PHE A 350 -7.54 -21.44 -6.34
C PHE A 350 -6.04 -21.22 -6.51
N ASP A 351 -5.33 -22.27 -6.93
CA ASP A 351 -3.89 -22.21 -7.18
C ASP A 351 -3.56 -21.13 -8.23
N ALA A 352 -2.35 -20.57 -8.19
CA ALA A 352 -1.92 -19.54 -9.14
C ALA A 352 -2.06 -20.00 -10.61
N SER A 353 -1.85 -21.29 -10.88
CA SER A 353 -2.07 -21.86 -12.22
C SER A 353 -3.51 -21.70 -12.71
N PHE A 354 -4.50 -21.68 -11.80
CA PHE A 354 -5.91 -21.58 -12.16
C PHE A 354 -6.29 -20.25 -12.81
N ALA A 355 -5.44 -19.22 -12.72
CA ALA A 355 -5.60 -17.97 -13.48
C ALA A 355 -5.61 -18.19 -15.01
N ASN A 356 -5.14 -19.35 -15.48
CA ASN A 356 -5.15 -19.75 -16.88
C ASN A 356 -6.41 -20.58 -17.26
N ALA A 357 -7.24 -20.97 -16.29
CA ALA A 357 -8.52 -21.62 -16.55
C ALA A 357 -9.56 -20.60 -17.07
N ARG A 358 -10.49 -21.06 -17.91
CA ARG A 358 -11.61 -20.26 -18.45
C ARG A 358 -12.94 -20.98 -18.22
N PRO A 359 -13.36 -21.18 -16.95
CA PRO A 359 -14.59 -21.89 -16.66
C PRO A 359 -15.79 -21.18 -17.33
N LYS A 360 -16.68 -21.97 -17.93
CA LYS A 360 -17.91 -21.45 -18.54
C LYS A 360 -19.11 -21.45 -17.58
N SER A 361 -18.96 -22.10 -16.43
CA SER A 361 -19.99 -22.24 -15.40
C SER A 361 -19.35 -22.37 -14.03
N CYS A 362 -19.92 -21.69 -13.04
CA CYS A 362 -19.66 -21.90 -11.62
C CYS A 362 -20.90 -22.47 -10.90
N TYR A 363 -21.81 -23.10 -11.66
CA TYR A 363 -23.04 -23.69 -11.13
C TYR A 363 -22.71 -24.67 -10.00
N TRP A 364 -23.29 -24.44 -8.83
CA TRP A 364 -23.22 -25.35 -7.66
C TRP A 364 -21.84 -25.58 -7.04
N TRP A 365 -20.79 -24.85 -7.42
CA TRP A 365 -19.41 -25.15 -6.99
C TRP A 365 -19.24 -25.30 -5.47
N PHE A 366 -19.86 -24.45 -4.65
CA PHE A 366 -19.75 -24.54 -3.18
C PHE A 366 -21.11 -24.71 -2.50
N ARG A 367 -22.12 -25.17 -3.25
CA ARG A 367 -23.46 -25.37 -2.71
C ARG A 367 -23.43 -26.33 -1.52
N GLU A 368 -24.05 -25.92 -0.41
CA GLU A 368 -24.13 -26.68 0.85
C GLU A 368 -22.78 -27.07 1.45
N CYS A 369 -21.72 -26.30 1.16
CA CYS A 369 -20.46 -26.40 1.90
C CYS A 369 -20.59 -25.72 3.27
N LEU A 370 -21.40 -26.31 4.16
CA LEU A 370 -21.80 -25.75 5.46
C LEU A 370 -20.61 -25.40 6.37
N ASN A 371 -19.46 -26.06 6.18
CA ASN A 371 -18.25 -25.90 6.98
C ASN A 371 -17.18 -25.01 6.32
N LEU A 372 -17.45 -24.46 5.13
CA LEU A 372 -16.50 -23.61 4.41
C LEU A 372 -16.32 -22.28 5.14
N THR A 373 -15.10 -22.04 5.61
CA THR A 373 -14.74 -20.83 6.39
C THR A 373 -13.73 -19.95 5.69
N ARG A 374 -12.98 -20.49 4.72
CA ARG A 374 -11.86 -19.81 4.08
C ARG A 374 -11.76 -20.13 2.60
N ILE A 375 -11.57 -19.10 1.79
CA ILE A 375 -11.25 -19.22 0.36
C ILE A 375 -9.97 -18.43 0.11
N GLU A 376 -9.00 -19.03 -0.56
CA GLU A 376 -7.72 -18.42 -0.93
C GLU A 376 -7.55 -18.41 -2.45
N GLY A 377 -6.85 -17.41 -2.96
CA GLY A 377 -6.53 -17.29 -4.38
C GLY A 377 -7.69 -16.85 -5.26
N MET A 378 -8.70 -16.16 -4.71
CA MET A 378 -9.88 -15.75 -5.48
C MET A 378 -9.55 -14.92 -6.73
N GLU A 379 -8.43 -14.18 -6.70
CA GLU A 379 -7.84 -13.47 -7.84
C GLU A 379 -7.46 -14.39 -9.03
N ASN A 380 -7.26 -15.68 -8.80
CA ASN A 380 -6.97 -16.67 -9.83
C ASN A 380 -8.23 -17.26 -10.46
N LEU A 381 -9.43 -16.94 -9.95
CA LEU A 381 -10.69 -17.36 -10.58
C LEU A 381 -11.10 -16.36 -11.68
N ASN A 382 -10.74 -16.66 -12.92
CA ASN A 382 -11.22 -15.89 -14.07
C ASN A 382 -12.67 -16.27 -14.40
N THR A 383 -13.61 -15.34 -14.21
CA THR A 383 -15.04 -15.55 -14.50
C THR A 383 -15.53 -14.92 -15.81
N GLU A 384 -14.64 -14.41 -16.66
CA GLU A 384 -14.99 -13.67 -17.88
C GLU A 384 -15.89 -14.48 -18.83
N MET A 385 -15.65 -15.79 -18.94
CA MET A 385 -16.42 -16.70 -19.80
C MET A 385 -17.61 -17.35 -19.10
N VAL A 386 -17.85 -17.06 -17.82
CA VAL A 386 -18.90 -17.71 -17.03
C VAL A 386 -20.27 -17.19 -17.45
N THR A 387 -21.17 -18.11 -17.78
CA THR A 387 -22.56 -17.80 -18.18
C THR A 387 -23.58 -18.04 -17.08
N THR A 388 -23.25 -18.86 -16.07
CA THR A 388 -24.09 -19.10 -14.90
C THR A 388 -23.26 -19.23 -13.62
N MET A 389 -23.71 -18.55 -12.58
CA MET A 389 -23.18 -18.60 -11.21
C MET A 389 -24.24 -19.10 -10.22
N ALA A 390 -25.30 -19.76 -10.72
CA ALA A 390 -26.42 -20.14 -9.89
C ALA A 390 -26.02 -21.13 -8.79
N CYS A 391 -26.48 -20.84 -7.57
CA CYS A 391 -26.16 -21.54 -6.33
C CYS A 391 -24.67 -21.66 -5.98
N MET A 392 -23.78 -20.85 -6.56
CA MET A 392 -22.33 -21.00 -6.38
C MET A 392 -21.92 -21.06 -4.90
N PHE A 393 -22.47 -20.19 -4.04
CA PHE A 393 -22.21 -20.14 -2.60
C PHE A 393 -23.45 -20.44 -1.75
N SER A 394 -24.50 -21.04 -2.33
CA SER A 394 -25.74 -21.29 -1.60
C SER A 394 -25.48 -22.21 -0.40
N HIS A 395 -25.98 -21.85 0.78
CA HIS A 395 -25.79 -22.58 2.04
C HIS A 395 -24.31 -22.68 2.48
N CYS A 396 -23.48 -21.68 2.19
CA CYS A 396 -22.16 -21.52 2.81
C CYS A 396 -22.28 -20.84 4.19
N GLU A 397 -22.96 -21.49 5.13
CA GLU A 397 -23.36 -20.91 6.42
C GLU A 397 -22.20 -20.56 7.37
N ALA A 398 -21.01 -21.13 7.15
CA ALA A 398 -19.83 -20.84 7.97
C ALA A 398 -19.00 -19.64 7.47
N LEU A 399 -19.23 -19.12 6.26
CA LEU A 399 -18.49 -17.98 5.72
C LEU A 399 -18.87 -16.68 6.47
N THR A 400 -17.88 -16.05 7.10
CA THR A 400 -18.03 -14.73 7.74
C THR A 400 -17.66 -13.57 6.83
N SER A 401 -16.89 -13.85 5.78
CA SER A 401 -16.48 -12.89 4.76
C SER A 401 -16.35 -13.59 3.42
N LEU A 402 -16.67 -12.87 2.34
CA LEU A 402 -16.54 -13.36 0.99
C LEU A 402 -16.12 -12.21 0.08
N ASP A 403 -14.94 -12.32 -0.52
CA ASP A 403 -14.46 -11.37 -1.53
C ASP A 403 -14.82 -11.89 -2.92
N VAL A 404 -15.64 -11.13 -3.66
CA VAL A 404 -16.02 -11.40 -5.06
C VAL A 404 -15.69 -10.22 -5.96
N THR A 405 -14.78 -9.34 -5.53
CA THR A 405 -14.46 -8.12 -6.27
C THR A 405 -13.75 -8.39 -7.59
N ASN A 406 -13.08 -9.53 -7.74
CA ASN A 406 -12.44 -9.94 -9.00
C ASN A 406 -13.39 -10.55 -10.03
N PHE A 407 -14.68 -10.73 -9.71
CA PHE A 407 -15.61 -11.38 -10.64
C PHE A 407 -15.98 -10.44 -11.78
N ASN A 408 -15.72 -10.88 -13.01
CA ASN A 408 -16.33 -10.33 -14.20
C ASN A 408 -17.64 -11.08 -14.46
N THR A 409 -18.77 -10.38 -14.34
CA THR A 409 -20.11 -10.98 -14.51
C THR A 409 -20.81 -10.56 -15.80
N ALA A 410 -20.14 -9.86 -16.71
CA ALA A 410 -20.76 -9.26 -17.89
C ALA A 410 -21.44 -10.28 -18.81
N ASN A 411 -20.96 -11.54 -18.84
CA ASN A 411 -21.53 -12.63 -19.63
C ASN A 411 -22.51 -13.53 -18.86
N VAL A 412 -22.73 -13.26 -17.56
CA VAL A 412 -23.59 -14.09 -16.71
C VAL A 412 -25.05 -13.80 -17.01
N THR A 413 -25.83 -14.87 -17.19
CA THR A 413 -27.28 -14.81 -17.45
C THR A 413 -28.12 -15.30 -16.26
N ASP A 414 -27.55 -16.15 -15.40
CA ASP A 414 -28.24 -16.70 -14.22
C ASP A 414 -27.36 -16.66 -12.96
N MET A 415 -27.84 -15.95 -11.94
CA MET A 415 -27.27 -15.82 -10.60
C MET A 415 -28.24 -16.26 -9.49
N SER A 416 -29.25 -17.07 -9.83
CA SER A 416 -30.23 -17.56 -8.87
C SER A 416 -29.58 -18.29 -7.70
N LEU A 417 -30.05 -18.00 -6.49
CA LEU A 417 -29.59 -18.58 -5.23
C LEU A 417 -28.09 -18.41 -4.94
N MET A 418 -27.37 -17.54 -5.67
CA MET A 418 -25.91 -17.47 -5.62
C MET A 418 -25.36 -17.34 -4.20
N PHE A 419 -26.01 -16.57 -3.32
CA PHE A 419 -25.63 -16.35 -1.93
C PHE A 419 -26.70 -16.82 -0.93
N SER A 420 -27.76 -17.48 -1.38
CA SER A 420 -28.88 -17.85 -0.51
C SER A 420 -28.40 -18.67 0.69
N SER A 421 -28.91 -18.35 1.88
CA SER A 421 -28.56 -18.99 3.15
C SER A 421 -27.09 -18.85 3.55
N CYS A 422 -26.39 -17.81 3.10
CA CYS A 422 -25.09 -17.41 3.66
C CYS A 422 -25.28 -16.69 5.00
N THR A 423 -25.73 -17.41 6.02
CA THR A 423 -26.27 -16.85 7.27
C THR A 423 -25.29 -16.04 8.12
N LYS A 424 -23.96 -16.17 7.92
CA LYS A 424 -22.93 -15.46 8.70
C LYS A 424 -22.27 -14.28 7.98
N LEU A 425 -22.55 -14.06 6.69
CA LEU A 425 -22.04 -12.89 5.99
C LEU A 425 -22.72 -11.64 6.53
N SER A 426 -21.93 -10.68 7.02
CA SER A 426 -22.46 -9.40 7.51
C SER A 426 -22.53 -8.32 6.43
N SER A 427 -21.66 -8.43 5.43
CA SER A 427 -21.60 -7.52 4.29
C SER A 427 -21.10 -8.23 3.03
N LEU A 428 -21.52 -7.76 1.86
CA LEU A 428 -21.06 -8.27 0.58
C LEU A 428 -20.73 -7.12 -0.37
N ASN A 429 -19.64 -7.23 -1.12
CA ASN A 429 -19.23 -6.21 -2.08
C ASN A 429 -19.42 -6.68 -3.52
N LEU A 430 -20.46 -6.15 -4.18
CA LEU A 430 -20.82 -6.45 -5.57
C LEU A 430 -20.50 -5.28 -6.51
N TYR A 431 -19.63 -4.35 -6.11
CA TYR A 431 -19.35 -3.13 -6.89
C TYR A 431 -18.95 -3.40 -8.35
N ASN A 432 -18.20 -4.47 -8.60
CA ASN A 432 -17.73 -4.84 -9.94
C ASN A 432 -18.71 -5.71 -10.74
N PHE A 433 -19.85 -6.09 -10.17
CA PHE A 433 -20.85 -6.89 -10.88
C PHE A 433 -21.50 -6.03 -11.97
N ASN A 434 -21.36 -6.49 -13.22
CA ASN A 434 -22.20 -6.06 -14.33
C ASN A 434 -23.31 -7.09 -14.51
N THR A 435 -24.57 -6.69 -14.29
CA THR A 435 -25.73 -7.58 -14.40
C THR A 435 -26.64 -7.25 -15.58
N GLU A 436 -26.17 -6.47 -16.56
CA GLU A 436 -26.92 -6.06 -17.77
C GLU A 436 -27.44 -7.23 -18.60
N ASN A 437 -26.82 -8.41 -18.49
CA ASN A 437 -27.22 -9.63 -19.21
C ASN A 437 -27.92 -10.67 -18.34
N VAL A 438 -28.08 -10.41 -17.04
CA VAL A 438 -28.71 -11.35 -16.11
C VAL A 438 -30.22 -11.33 -16.31
N THR A 439 -30.79 -12.51 -16.58
CA THR A 439 -32.24 -12.71 -16.73
C THR A 439 -32.85 -13.44 -15.53
N ASN A 440 -32.04 -14.09 -14.69
CA ASN A 440 -32.50 -14.81 -13.51
C ASN A 440 -31.68 -14.45 -12.24
N MET A 441 -32.37 -13.90 -11.24
CA MET A 441 -31.84 -13.59 -9.90
C MET A 441 -32.70 -14.20 -8.78
N LEU A 442 -33.43 -15.29 -9.05
CA LEU A 442 -34.32 -15.93 -8.07
C LEU A 442 -33.60 -16.20 -6.75
N ALA A 443 -34.16 -15.68 -5.66
CA ALA A 443 -33.71 -15.93 -4.28
C ALA A 443 -32.20 -15.74 -4.07
N MET A 444 -31.57 -14.80 -4.79
CA MET A 444 -30.12 -14.61 -4.77
C MET A 444 -29.56 -14.39 -3.36
N PHE A 445 -30.29 -13.67 -2.48
CA PHE A 445 -29.88 -13.34 -1.11
C PHE A 445 -30.72 -13.99 -0.02
N SER A 446 -31.85 -14.64 -0.37
CA SER A 446 -32.78 -15.23 0.59
C SER A 446 -32.10 -15.98 1.75
N SER A 447 -32.55 -15.69 2.97
CA SER A 447 -32.11 -16.24 4.25
C SER A 447 -30.65 -15.91 4.61
N CYS A 448 -30.11 -14.80 4.11
CA CYS A 448 -28.85 -14.21 4.58
C CYS A 448 -29.07 -13.39 5.86
N LYS A 449 -29.43 -14.08 6.95
CA LYS A 449 -29.93 -13.48 8.20
C LYS A 449 -29.06 -12.41 8.86
N ASN A 450 -27.74 -12.43 8.67
CA ASN A 450 -26.83 -11.43 9.23
C ASN A 450 -26.39 -10.36 8.22
N LEU A 451 -26.79 -10.48 6.94
CA LEU A 451 -26.34 -9.59 5.89
C LEU A 451 -27.00 -8.22 6.07
N ALA A 452 -26.21 -7.25 6.53
CA ALA A 452 -26.68 -5.90 6.81
C ALA A 452 -26.45 -4.94 5.64
N THR A 453 -25.40 -5.17 4.85
CA THR A 453 -24.99 -4.24 3.78
C THR A 453 -24.56 -4.98 2.52
N ILE A 454 -25.15 -4.59 1.39
CA ILE A 454 -24.74 -5.04 0.05
C ILE A 454 -24.24 -3.82 -0.71
N TYR A 455 -22.93 -3.76 -0.97
CA TYR A 455 -22.32 -2.68 -1.75
C TYR A 455 -22.48 -2.94 -3.25
N THR A 456 -22.84 -1.91 -4.01
CA THR A 456 -23.08 -1.99 -5.45
C THR A 456 -22.55 -0.77 -6.21
N SER A 457 -22.55 -0.85 -7.53
CA SER A 457 -22.37 0.26 -8.47
C SER A 457 -23.60 0.43 -9.38
N GLU A 458 -23.54 1.37 -10.31
CA GLU A 458 -24.57 1.58 -11.36
C GLU A 458 -24.67 0.40 -12.35
N LYS A 459 -23.66 -0.47 -12.40
CA LYS A 459 -23.63 -1.62 -13.32
C LYS A 459 -24.48 -2.79 -12.83
N PHE A 460 -24.92 -2.76 -11.57
CA PHE A 460 -25.90 -3.70 -11.06
C PHE A 460 -27.30 -3.22 -11.43
N VAL A 461 -27.83 -3.78 -12.52
CA VAL A 461 -29.17 -3.52 -13.04
C VAL A 461 -30.01 -4.79 -13.07
N THR A 462 -31.32 -4.63 -12.92
CA THR A 462 -32.29 -5.75 -12.92
C THR A 462 -33.25 -5.68 -14.11
N THR A 463 -32.87 -4.92 -15.15
CA THR A 463 -33.76 -4.52 -16.26
C THR A 463 -34.21 -5.66 -17.15
N LYS A 464 -33.47 -6.78 -17.19
CA LYS A 464 -33.81 -8.00 -17.96
C LYS A 464 -34.34 -9.15 -17.09
N VAL A 465 -34.60 -8.92 -15.80
CA VAL A 465 -35.09 -9.96 -14.89
C VAL A 465 -36.61 -10.05 -15.04
N ASP A 466 -37.07 -10.95 -15.90
CA ASP A 466 -38.48 -11.07 -16.32
C ASP A 466 -39.42 -11.58 -15.22
N ASN A 467 -38.87 -12.30 -14.21
CA ASN A 467 -39.64 -12.79 -13.08
C ASN A 467 -39.41 -11.89 -11.86
N LEU A 468 -40.48 -11.21 -11.44
CA LEU A 468 -40.55 -10.44 -10.18
C LEU A 468 -40.53 -11.39 -8.97
N ASN A 469 -39.42 -12.09 -8.78
CA ASN A 469 -39.26 -13.10 -7.75
C ASN A 469 -39.51 -12.49 -6.37
N HIS A 470 -40.60 -12.86 -5.71
CA HIS A 470 -40.96 -12.45 -4.34
C HIS A 470 -40.03 -13.03 -3.25
N PHE A 471 -38.88 -13.57 -3.63
CA PHE A 471 -38.00 -14.30 -2.72
C PHE A 471 -36.56 -13.79 -2.76
N MET A 472 -36.25 -12.72 -3.50
CA MET A 472 -34.87 -12.25 -3.62
C MET A 472 -34.26 -11.94 -2.25
N PHE A 473 -35.06 -11.35 -1.35
CA PHE A 473 -34.68 -10.94 -0.01
C PHE A 473 -35.54 -11.57 1.11
N ASP A 474 -36.07 -12.75 0.90
CA ASP A 474 -36.91 -13.42 1.92
C ASP A 474 -36.05 -13.81 3.14
N ASP A 475 -36.51 -13.51 4.36
CA ASP A 475 -35.81 -13.79 5.64
C ASP A 475 -34.43 -13.09 5.78
N ASP A 476 -34.31 -11.87 5.23
CA ASP A 476 -33.10 -11.02 5.27
C ASP A 476 -33.24 -9.81 6.22
N GLU A 477 -33.67 -10.07 7.45
CA GLU A 477 -34.14 -9.04 8.42
C GLU A 477 -33.12 -7.95 8.78
N GLN A 478 -31.81 -8.19 8.59
CA GLN A 478 -30.75 -7.23 8.92
C GLN A 478 -30.43 -6.22 7.82
N LEU A 479 -30.95 -6.42 6.60
CA LEU A 479 -30.66 -5.55 5.47
C LEU A 479 -31.13 -4.11 5.73
N LYS A 480 -30.21 -3.17 5.50
CA LYS A 480 -30.46 -1.73 5.61
C LYS A 480 -29.84 -1.02 4.41
N GLY A 481 -30.70 -0.52 3.53
CA GLY A 481 -30.32 0.34 2.41
C GLY A 481 -30.92 1.73 2.58
N ALA A 482 -31.47 2.27 1.50
CA ALA A 482 -32.24 3.51 1.56
C ALA A 482 -33.48 3.37 2.47
N ASN A 483 -34.03 2.15 2.56
CA ASN A 483 -35.12 1.78 3.44
C ASN A 483 -34.70 0.64 4.37
N ALA A 484 -35.32 0.56 5.54
CA ALA A 484 -35.25 -0.61 6.41
C ALA A 484 -35.96 -1.81 5.75
N TYR A 485 -35.52 -3.02 6.10
CA TYR A 485 -36.15 -4.26 5.65
C TYR A 485 -37.66 -4.28 5.90
N ASP A 486 -38.41 -4.87 4.96
CA ASP A 486 -39.87 -4.99 4.97
C ASP A 486 -40.23 -6.36 4.36
N GLU A 487 -40.82 -7.24 5.17
CA GLU A 487 -41.17 -8.62 4.78
C GLU A 487 -42.14 -8.70 3.59
N MET A 488 -42.85 -7.62 3.29
CA MET A 488 -43.75 -7.53 2.13
C MET A 488 -43.02 -7.05 0.85
N LYS A 489 -41.74 -6.67 0.95
CA LYS A 489 -40.93 -6.09 -0.14
C LYS A 489 -39.65 -6.87 -0.42
N THR A 490 -39.80 -8.18 -0.56
CA THR A 490 -38.71 -9.15 -0.78
C THR A 490 -38.34 -9.34 -2.25
N SER A 491 -38.92 -8.55 -3.17
CA SER A 491 -38.74 -8.71 -4.61
C SER A 491 -37.47 -8.05 -5.15
N VAL A 492 -37.11 -8.40 -6.40
CA VAL A 492 -35.97 -7.82 -7.13
C VAL A 492 -35.99 -6.29 -7.25
N HIS A 493 -37.16 -5.65 -7.18
CA HIS A 493 -37.25 -4.19 -7.21
C HIS A 493 -36.49 -3.50 -6.06
N CYS A 494 -36.29 -4.20 -4.94
CA CYS A 494 -35.51 -3.70 -3.81
C CYS A 494 -33.99 -3.89 -3.99
N ALA A 495 -33.52 -4.48 -5.08
CA ALA A 495 -32.09 -4.66 -5.39
C ALA A 495 -31.48 -3.38 -6.02
N ASN A 496 -31.61 -2.26 -5.31
CA ASN A 496 -31.05 -0.97 -5.73
C ASN A 496 -30.71 -0.11 -4.51
N TYR A 497 -29.84 0.88 -4.69
CA TYR A 497 -29.37 1.74 -3.59
C TYR A 497 -30.19 3.04 -3.40
N LYS A 498 -31.12 3.35 -4.32
CA LYS A 498 -31.92 4.59 -4.30
C LYS A 498 -33.12 4.48 -3.37
N THR A 499 -33.82 3.34 -3.44
CA THR A 499 -35.04 3.06 -2.68
C THR A 499 -35.03 1.65 -2.09
N GLY A 500 -34.07 0.81 -2.45
CA GLY A 500 -33.99 -0.58 -2.03
C GLY A 500 -33.03 -0.80 -0.85
N TYR A 501 -32.54 -2.04 -0.78
CA TYR A 501 -31.71 -2.56 0.30
C TYR A 501 -30.21 -2.50 0.00
N PHE A 502 -29.81 -2.07 -1.20
CA PHE A 502 -28.40 -1.96 -1.52
C PHE A 502 -27.83 -0.62 -1.05
N THR A 503 -26.51 -0.55 -1.05
CA THR A 503 -25.75 0.65 -0.70
C THR A 503 -24.75 0.91 -1.82
N LYS A 504 -24.70 2.14 -2.34
CA LYS A 504 -23.69 2.50 -3.34
C LYS A 504 -22.35 2.68 -2.64
N LEU A 505 -21.30 2.03 -3.14
CA LEU A 505 -19.95 2.25 -2.63
C LEU A 505 -19.42 3.59 -3.17
N VAL A 506 -19.22 4.57 -2.29
CA VAL A 506 -18.86 5.95 -2.68
C VAL A 506 -17.45 6.35 -2.24
N GLY A 507 -16.78 5.53 -1.44
CA GLY A 507 -15.40 5.78 -1.03
C GLY A 507 -14.89 4.80 0.01
N LYS A 508 -13.73 5.12 0.58
CA LYS A 508 -13.13 4.42 1.72
C LYS A 508 -12.41 5.38 2.67
N ASN A 509 -12.30 4.97 3.92
CA ASN A 509 -11.53 5.64 4.97
C ASN A 509 -10.59 4.60 5.61
N GLY A 510 -9.33 4.59 5.18
CA GLY A 510 -8.46 3.43 5.37
C GLY A 510 -9.03 2.22 4.62
N ASP A 511 -9.22 1.12 5.34
CA ASP A 511 -9.82 -0.11 4.82
C ASP A 511 -11.36 -0.15 4.96
N GLU A 512 -11.94 0.80 5.69
CA GLU A 512 -13.38 0.88 5.91
C GLU A 512 -14.08 1.42 4.65
N LYS A 513 -15.05 0.66 4.14
CA LYS A 513 -15.87 1.04 2.99
C LYS A 513 -16.93 2.05 3.37
N ILE A 514 -17.07 3.11 2.58
CA ILE A 514 -18.08 4.14 2.78
C ILE A 514 -19.22 3.90 1.80
N GLY A 515 -20.39 3.64 2.36
CA GLY A 515 -21.63 3.44 1.63
C GLY A 515 -22.55 4.65 1.71
N ALA A 516 -23.25 4.94 0.61
CA ALA A 516 -24.31 5.94 0.57
C ALA A 516 -25.57 5.39 -0.12
N THR A 517 -26.72 5.90 0.27
CA THR A 517 -28.04 5.47 -0.22
C THR A 517 -28.90 6.67 -0.60
N GLY A 518 -30.01 6.43 -1.31
CA GLY A 518 -30.96 7.46 -1.73
C GLY A 518 -30.72 8.00 -3.14
N GLU A 519 -31.68 8.76 -3.66
CA GLU A 519 -31.53 9.48 -4.94
C GLU A 519 -30.45 10.57 -4.85
N THR A 520 -30.44 11.30 -3.73
CA THR A 520 -29.31 12.11 -3.31
C THR A 520 -28.48 11.26 -2.38
N LEU A 521 -27.35 10.78 -2.86
CA LEU A 521 -26.49 9.85 -2.11
C LEU A 521 -26.07 10.46 -0.78
N ALA A 522 -26.48 9.81 0.31
CA ALA A 522 -26.10 10.20 1.65
C ALA A 522 -25.68 8.99 2.50
N THR A 523 -24.69 9.23 3.37
CA THR A 523 -24.31 8.33 4.45
C THR A 523 -24.76 8.92 5.79
N ASP A 524 -25.03 8.08 6.79
CA ASP A 524 -25.45 8.57 8.11
C ASP A 524 -24.29 9.27 8.83
N ASN A 525 -23.14 8.60 8.93
CA ASN A 525 -21.98 9.11 9.65
C ASN A 525 -20.70 8.92 8.82
N LEU A 526 -19.94 9.99 8.66
CA LEU A 526 -18.56 9.97 8.17
C LEU A 526 -17.64 10.40 9.32
N VAL A 527 -16.79 9.48 9.78
CA VAL A 527 -15.83 9.74 10.85
C VAL A 527 -14.44 9.66 10.26
N LEU A 528 -13.76 10.80 10.17
CA LEU A 528 -12.40 10.90 9.64
C LEU A 528 -11.39 11.00 10.78
N ASP A 529 -10.34 10.19 10.70
CA ASP A 529 -9.27 10.14 11.67
C ASP A 529 -7.93 10.45 11.02
N ASP A 530 -7.03 11.02 11.80
CA ASP A 530 -5.77 11.59 11.31
C ASP A 530 -4.76 10.57 10.74
N ASP A 531 -5.01 9.27 10.93
CA ASP A 531 -4.17 8.14 10.53
C ASP A 531 -4.75 7.32 9.37
N LYS A 532 -5.94 7.67 8.87
CA LYS A 532 -6.63 6.94 7.80
C LYS A 532 -6.68 7.74 6.50
N ASP A 533 -6.22 7.12 5.41
CA ASP A 533 -6.32 7.67 4.07
C ASP A 533 -7.79 7.71 3.62
N PHE A 534 -8.27 8.89 3.24
CA PHE A 534 -9.62 9.03 2.69
C PHE A 534 -9.60 9.13 1.17
N VAL A 535 -10.45 8.33 0.53
CA VAL A 535 -10.65 8.34 -0.92
C VAL A 535 -12.15 8.32 -1.20
N ALA A 536 -12.65 9.38 -1.82
CA ALA A 536 -13.99 9.41 -2.38
C ALA A 536 -13.95 9.04 -3.88
N TYR A 537 -14.87 8.19 -4.31
CA TYR A 537 -14.99 7.78 -5.71
C TYR A 537 -15.91 8.73 -6.49
N GLU A 538 -16.91 9.29 -5.78
CA GLU A 538 -17.84 10.29 -6.28
C GLU A 538 -18.29 11.23 -5.14
N PRO A 539 -18.84 12.42 -5.44
CA PRO A 539 -19.43 13.28 -4.42
C PRO A 539 -20.65 12.64 -3.77
N PHE A 540 -20.79 12.79 -2.45
CA PHE A 540 -21.95 12.32 -1.68
C PHE A 540 -22.21 13.26 -0.49
N ALA A 541 -23.25 13.02 0.30
CA ALA A 541 -23.54 13.77 1.52
C ALA A 541 -23.33 12.90 2.78
N ALA A 542 -23.04 13.53 3.92
CA ALA A 542 -23.04 12.90 5.23
C ALA A 542 -24.01 13.64 6.16
N LYS A 543 -24.89 12.91 6.85
CA LYS A 543 -25.78 13.53 7.86
C LYS A 543 -24.98 14.04 9.06
N ALA A 544 -23.91 13.35 9.42
CA ALA A 544 -22.86 13.87 10.30
C ALA A 544 -21.47 13.56 9.73
N ALA A 545 -20.64 14.59 9.56
CA ALA A 545 -19.24 14.48 9.20
C ALA A 545 -18.38 14.95 10.37
N SER A 546 -17.46 14.11 10.84
CA SER A 546 -16.63 14.40 12.01
C SER A 546 -15.16 14.21 11.70
N TYR A 547 -14.33 14.99 12.39
CA TYR A 547 -12.88 14.89 12.29
C TYR A 547 -12.24 15.08 13.65
N SER A 548 -11.27 14.22 13.96
CA SER A 548 -10.50 14.30 15.20
C SER A 548 -9.00 14.15 14.93
N ARG A 549 -8.22 15.08 15.49
CA ARG A 549 -6.75 15.07 15.45
C ARG A 549 -6.17 15.51 16.78
N LYS A 550 -5.20 14.76 17.31
CA LYS A 550 -4.38 15.18 18.46
C LYS A 550 -3.24 16.08 17.97
N MET A 551 -3.04 17.21 18.65
CA MET A 551 -1.97 18.16 18.37
C MET A 551 -0.85 18.00 19.39
N LYS A 552 0.40 18.13 18.95
CA LYS A 552 1.56 18.17 19.85
C LYS A 552 1.50 19.44 20.70
N GLU A 553 1.80 19.33 21.99
CA GLU A 553 1.91 20.49 22.88
C GLU A 553 2.89 21.53 22.31
N GLY A 554 2.53 22.81 22.41
CA GLY A 554 3.28 23.92 21.82
C GLY A 554 3.06 24.13 20.31
N THR A 555 2.19 23.36 19.65
CA THR A 555 1.86 23.61 18.23
C THR A 555 1.09 24.93 18.09
N THR A 556 1.70 25.92 17.45
CA THR A 556 1.09 27.23 17.20
C THR A 556 0.43 27.35 15.83
N TRP A 557 1.01 26.70 14.81
CA TRP A 557 0.51 26.68 13.44
C TRP A 557 0.49 25.26 12.87
N ALA A 558 -0.49 24.99 12.01
CA ALA A 558 -0.65 23.74 11.30
C ALA A 558 -1.36 23.95 9.96
N THR A 559 -1.62 22.86 9.23
CA THR A 559 -2.47 22.87 8.02
C THR A 559 -3.65 21.93 8.19
N LEU A 560 -4.72 22.21 7.45
CA LEU A 560 -5.95 21.42 7.42
C LEU A 560 -6.52 21.42 6.00
N CYS A 561 -6.97 20.26 5.54
CA CYS A 561 -7.76 20.12 4.33
C CYS A 561 -8.76 18.96 4.54
N LEU A 562 -10.05 19.28 4.63
CA LEU A 562 -11.10 18.29 4.92
C LEU A 562 -12.08 18.21 3.76
N PRO A 563 -12.67 17.03 3.48
CA PRO A 563 -13.57 16.86 2.35
C PRO A 563 -14.96 17.42 2.61
N PHE A 564 -15.20 18.15 3.70
CA PHE A 564 -16.48 18.76 4.02
C PHE A 564 -16.29 20.18 4.56
N GLU A 565 -17.33 21.00 4.44
CA GLU A 565 -17.31 22.37 4.93
C GLU A 565 -17.24 22.40 6.48
N VAL A 566 -16.35 23.24 7.01
CA VAL A 566 -16.16 23.42 8.46
C VAL A 566 -16.52 24.84 8.87
N SER A 567 -17.51 24.99 9.77
CA SER A 567 -17.82 26.29 10.38
C SER A 567 -16.69 26.70 11.33
N LEU A 568 -16.23 27.95 11.23
CA LEU A 568 -15.19 28.51 12.11
C LEU A 568 -15.75 29.07 13.42
N ALA A 569 -17.09 29.13 13.55
CA ALA A 569 -17.74 29.49 14.81
C ALA A 569 -17.31 28.54 15.93
N ASP A 570 -16.92 29.12 17.07
CA ASP A 570 -16.50 28.42 18.29
C ASP A 570 -15.33 27.44 18.10
N LYS A 571 -14.58 27.54 16.99
CA LYS A 571 -13.39 26.73 16.78
C LYS A 571 -12.21 27.29 17.57
N ASN A 572 -11.44 26.38 18.15
CA ASN A 572 -10.20 26.65 18.87
C ASN A 572 -9.00 26.94 17.95
N PHE A 573 -9.26 27.32 16.70
CA PHE A 573 -8.25 27.77 15.74
C PHE A 573 -8.83 28.88 14.85
N ARG A 574 -7.94 29.62 14.18
CA ARG A 574 -8.23 30.55 13.09
C ARG A 574 -7.73 29.92 11.79
N ALA A 575 -8.37 30.20 10.67
CA ALA A 575 -8.00 29.64 9.37
C ALA A 575 -7.62 30.75 8.40
N PHE A 576 -6.66 30.45 7.53
CA PHE A 576 -6.07 31.41 6.62
C PHE A 576 -5.84 30.77 5.25
N LYS A 577 -6.09 31.56 4.21
CA LYS A 577 -5.69 31.22 2.84
C LYS A 577 -4.36 31.91 2.50
N LEU A 578 -3.63 31.27 1.60
CA LEU A 578 -2.38 31.79 1.04
C LEU A 578 -2.70 32.94 0.06
N LEU A 579 -2.05 34.10 0.22
CA LEU A 579 -2.17 35.22 -0.71
C LEU A 579 -0.96 35.32 -1.65
N SER A 580 0.22 35.36 -1.05
CA SER A 580 1.49 35.56 -1.75
C SER A 580 2.64 34.92 -0.97
N ALA A 581 3.73 34.63 -1.66
CA ALA A 581 5.01 34.27 -1.05
C ALA A 581 6.11 35.04 -1.78
N ASP A 582 6.93 35.77 -1.04
CA ASP A 582 7.98 36.62 -1.59
C ASP A 582 9.36 36.07 -1.18
N GLU A 583 10.15 35.75 -2.20
CA GLU A 583 11.49 35.18 -2.05
C GLU A 583 12.53 36.19 -1.60
N GLY A 584 12.35 37.47 -1.94
CA GLY A 584 13.25 38.55 -1.56
C GLY A 584 13.11 38.93 -0.09
N THR A 585 11.91 38.81 0.48
CA THR A 585 11.65 39.09 1.90
C THR A 585 11.57 37.83 2.77
N GLU A 586 11.55 36.63 2.18
CA GLU A 586 11.39 35.34 2.87
C GLU A 586 10.11 35.29 3.72
N THR A 587 9.02 35.86 3.20
CA THR A 587 7.73 35.96 3.89
C THR A 587 6.59 35.41 3.07
N VAL A 588 5.64 34.79 3.76
CA VAL A 588 4.34 34.41 3.22
C VAL A 588 3.26 35.34 3.79
N GLU A 589 2.41 35.85 2.91
CA GLU A 589 1.25 36.65 3.29
C GLU A 589 0.00 35.76 3.33
N LEU A 590 -0.75 35.90 4.42
CA LEU A 590 -1.97 35.16 4.67
C LEU A 590 -3.16 36.11 4.84
N GLU A 591 -4.31 35.71 4.30
CA GLU A 591 -5.61 36.34 4.56
C GLU A 591 -6.44 35.43 5.46
N GLU A 592 -7.02 35.99 6.52
CA GLU A 592 -7.92 35.25 7.39
C GLU A 592 -9.23 34.93 6.68
N ILE A 593 -9.74 33.72 6.89
CA ILE A 593 -11.05 33.28 6.41
C ILE A 593 -12.06 33.53 7.51
N GLU A 594 -13.12 34.27 7.19
CA GLU A 594 -14.26 34.47 8.08
C GLU A 594 -15.40 33.51 7.72
N GLY A 595 -16.15 33.03 8.71
CA GLY A 595 -17.33 32.17 8.51
C GLY A 595 -17.01 30.68 8.45
N SER A 596 -16.60 30.16 7.29
CA SER A 596 -16.38 28.71 7.09
C SER A 596 -15.25 28.40 6.10
N ILE A 597 -14.65 27.21 6.26
CA ILE A 597 -13.73 26.62 5.29
C ILE A 597 -14.57 25.75 4.35
N ALA A 598 -14.55 26.05 3.04
CA ALA A 598 -15.25 25.24 2.05
C ALA A 598 -14.65 23.83 1.92
N ALA A 599 -15.48 22.86 1.51
CA ALA A 599 -15.07 21.47 1.34
C ALA A 599 -13.89 21.33 0.36
N GLY A 600 -12.87 20.59 0.76
CA GLY A 600 -11.64 20.35 0.01
C GLY A 600 -10.69 21.53 -0.08
N THR A 601 -10.98 22.67 0.55
CA THR A 601 -10.10 23.83 0.53
C THR A 601 -8.94 23.63 1.52
N PRO A 602 -7.68 23.65 1.05
CA PRO A 602 -6.53 23.61 1.94
C PRO A 602 -6.34 24.97 2.63
N VAL A 603 -6.07 24.94 3.93
CA VAL A 603 -5.84 26.14 4.73
C VAL A 603 -4.65 25.99 5.68
N ILE A 604 -4.05 27.13 6.04
CA ILE A 604 -3.13 27.23 7.17
C ILE A 604 -3.96 27.63 8.40
N ILE A 605 -3.76 26.96 9.52
CA ILE A 605 -4.49 27.23 10.76
C ILE A 605 -3.56 27.71 11.87
N LYS A 606 -4.04 28.66 12.67
CA LYS A 606 -3.39 29.11 13.91
C LYS A 606 -4.19 28.63 15.11
N ILE A 607 -3.56 27.88 15.99
CA ILE A 607 -4.21 27.31 17.18
C ILE A 607 -4.43 28.42 18.23
N LYS A 608 -5.63 28.47 18.82
CA LYS A 608 -6.00 29.36 19.93
C LYS A 608 -5.67 28.68 21.26
N ASP A 609 -5.24 29.48 22.24
CA ASP A 609 -5.12 29.09 23.66
C ASP A 609 -4.37 27.77 23.92
N GLY A 610 -3.39 27.44 23.07
CA GLY A 610 -2.58 26.22 23.20
C GLY A 610 -3.36 24.92 23.03
N ALA A 611 -4.51 24.94 22.34
CA ALA A 611 -5.35 23.76 22.21
C ALA A 611 -4.62 22.54 21.64
N THR A 612 -4.78 21.40 22.31
CA THR A 612 -4.06 20.15 21.99
C THR A 612 -4.88 19.18 21.14
N LYS A 613 -6.06 19.57 20.67
CA LYS A 613 -6.94 18.71 19.85
C LYS A 613 -7.78 19.54 18.88
N LEU A 614 -7.90 19.06 17.64
CA LEU A 614 -8.97 19.42 16.72
C LEU A 614 -10.05 18.33 16.83
N ASN A 615 -11.28 18.68 17.20
CA ASN A 615 -12.36 17.71 17.34
C ASN A 615 -13.70 18.39 17.14
N PHE A 616 -14.38 18.08 16.04
CA PHE A 616 -15.67 18.68 15.73
C PHE A 616 -16.50 17.78 14.82
N THR A 617 -17.80 18.08 14.75
CA THR A 617 -18.77 17.39 13.90
C THR A 617 -19.65 18.44 13.24
N GLU A 618 -19.88 18.27 11.96
CA GLU A 618 -20.70 19.14 11.13
C GLU A 618 -21.87 18.32 10.58
N ALA A 619 -23.09 18.84 10.72
CA ALA A 619 -24.29 18.17 10.28
C ALA A 619 -24.59 18.47 8.80
N ASN A 620 -25.13 17.48 8.09
CA ASN A 620 -25.67 17.60 6.72
C ASN A 620 -24.70 18.25 5.74
N LYS A 621 -23.50 17.68 5.58
CA LYS A 621 -22.47 18.23 4.71
C LYS A 621 -22.33 17.44 3.41
N ALA A 622 -22.13 18.16 2.32
CA ALA A 622 -21.61 17.58 1.09
C ALA A 622 -20.14 17.20 1.30
N ILE A 623 -19.76 16.05 0.74
CA ILE A 623 -18.43 15.50 0.77
C ILE A 623 -17.81 15.65 -0.62
N ALA A 624 -16.80 16.50 -0.69
CA ALA A 624 -16.04 16.74 -1.90
C ALA A 624 -15.19 15.50 -2.24
N LYS A 625 -15.27 15.11 -3.51
CA LYS A 625 -14.42 14.03 -4.05
C LYS A 625 -12.96 14.44 -4.06
N ASP A 626 -12.71 15.62 -4.61
CA ASP A 626 -11.38 16.12 -4.91
C ASP A 626 -10.98 17.25 -3.96
N VAL A 627 -9.67 17.42 -3.79
CA VAL A 627 -9.09 18.57 -3.11
C VAL A 627 -9.13 19.79 -4.04
N GLN A 628 -9.45 20.97 -3.51
CA GLN A 628 -9.40 22.23 -4.23
C GLN A 628 -7.96 22.78 -4.27
N THR A 629 -7.63 23.49 -5.34
CA THR A 629 -6.34 24.20 -5.46
C THR A 629 -6.46 25.62 -4.93
N ALA A 630 -5.51 26.04 -4.09
CA ALA A 630 -5.39 27.43 -3.63
C ALA A 630 -4.06 28.01 -4.10
N GLU A 631 -4.10 28.85 -5.15
CA GLU A 631 -2.91 29.44 -5.78
C GLU A 631 -2.75 30.91 -5.38
N THR A 632 -1.50 31.39 -5.35
CA THR A 632 -1.18 32.81 -5.24
C THR A 632 -1.63 33.55 -6.49
N ALA A 633 -1.81 34.88 -6.40
CA ALA A 633 -2.30 35.69 -7.52
C ALA A 633 -1.39 35.64 -8.77
N ASP A 634 -0.10 35.35 -8.58
CA ASP A 634 0.90 35.18 -9.64
C ASP A 634 1.13 33.72 -10.05
N ALA A 635 0.39 32.77 -9.45
CA ALA A 635 0.48 31.32 -9.64
C ALA A 635 1.86 30.69 -9.37
N ASN A 636 2.80 31.44 -8.79
CA ASN A 636 4.14 30.96 -8.47
C ASN A 636 4.13 29.95 -7.32
N TYR A 637 3.20 30.10 -6.38
CA TYR A 637 3.04 29.20 -5.25
C TYR A 637 1.61 28.70 -5.15
N LYS A 638 1.47 27.43 -4.75
CA LYS A 638 0.17 26.83 -4.46
C LYS A 638 0.16 26.12 -3.12
N LEU A 639 -0.92 26.26 -2.37
CA LEU A 639 -1.21 25.42 -1.22
C LEU A 639 -2.01 24.20 -1.69
N GLN A 640 -1.42 23.03 -1.55
CA GLN A 640 -1.95 21.75 -1.99
C GLN A 640 -2.44 20.94 -0.79
N GLY A 641 -3.74 20.63 -0.75
CA GLY A 641 -4.32 19.74 0.26
C GLY A 641 -4.09 18.26 -0.07
N ILE A 642 -4.19 17.42 0.95
CA ILE A 642 -4.14 15.96 0.85
C ILE A 642 -5.22 15.33 1.73
N TYR A 643 -5.93 14.33 1.20
CA TYR A 643 -6.80 13.43 1.97
C TYR A 643 -6.12 12.10 2.31
N THR A 644 -4.94 11.85 1.73
CA THR A 644 -4.14 10.67 1.94
C THR A 644 -2.76 11.06 2.44
N LYS A 645 -2.02 10.09 2.96
CA LYS A 645 -0.61 10.24 3.30
C LYS A 645 0.17 10.71 2.06
N LYS A 646 1.15 11.60 2.27
CA LYS A 646 2.13 11.99 1.25
C LYS A 646 3.53 11.74 1.77
N GLU A 647 4.32 10.99 1.00
CA GLU A 647 5.77 10.92 1.18
C GLU A 647 6.44 12.06 0.41
N PHE A 648 7.40 12.71 1.05
CA PHE A 648 8.26 13.73 0.46
C PHE A 648 9.66 13.16 0.34
N SER A 649 10.15 12.99 -0.90
CA SER A 649 11.50 12.49 -1.17
C SER A 649 12.47 13.64 -1.43
N LYS A 650 13.74 13.41 -1.06
CA LYS A 650 14.85 14.32 -1.34
C LYS A 650 15.05 14.58 -2.85
N ASP A 651 14.69 13.62 -3.70
CA ASP A 651 14.96 13.65 -5.13
C ASP A 651 13.84 14.32 -5.94
N THR A 652 12.58 14.21 -5.48
CA THR A 652 11.40 14.61 -6.26
C THR A 652 10.65 15.80 -5.68
N ASP A 653 10.72 16.06 -4.37
CA ASP A 653 9.89 17.06 -3.69
C ASP A 653 10.70 18.26 -3.19
N ASN A 654 11.77 18.62 -3.91
CA ASN A 654 12.66 19.73 -3.56
C ASN A 654 12.03 21.12 -3.69
N ASN A 655 10.85 21.23 -4.30
CA ASN A 655 10.04 22.43 -4.44
C ASN A 655 8.86 22.49 -3.46
N CYS A 656 8.74 21.52 -2.56
CA CYS A 656 7.66 21.45 -1.58
C CYS A 656 8.06 22.07 -0.24
N TYR A 657 7.08 22.61 0.49
CA TYR A 657 7.27 23.17 1.82
C TYR A 657 6.14 22.78 2.78
N ILE A 658 6.49 22.43 4.01
CA ILE A 658 5.56 22.04 5.08
C ILE A 658 5.56 23.05 6.22
N VAL A 659 4.42 23.22 6.90
CA VAL A 659 4.33 24.07 8.09
C VAL A 659 4.96 23.38 9.30
N LYS A 660 5.93 24.03 9.95
CA LYS A 660 6.53 23.60 11.21
C LYS A 660 6.74 24.80 12.14
N GLY A 661 5.91 24.91 13.17
CA GLY A 661 5.84 26.14 13.97
C GLY A 661 5.44 27.31 13.07
N ALA A 662 6.00 28.51 13.30
CA ALA A 662 5.69 29.69 12.49
C ALA A 662 6.48 29.78 11.15
N LYS A 663 6.97 28.65 10.64
CA LYS A 663 7.85 28.59 9.45
C LYS A 663 7.36 27.56 8.44
N LEU A 664 7.68 27.81 7.17
CA LEU A 664 7.64 26.80 6.13
C LEU A 664 9.02 26.18 5.94
N MET A 665 9.08 24.87 5.98
CA MET A 665 10.31 24.09 5.89
C MET A 665 10.27 23.21 4.65
N ASN A 666 11.39 23.16 3.92
CA ASN A 666 11.54 22.24 2.79
C ASN A 666 11.94 20.83 3.29
N PRO A 667 11.09 19.80 3.14
CA PRO A 667 11.36 18.47 3.65
C PRO A 667 12.56 17.80 2.95
N ALA A 668 12.70 17.96 1.63
CA ALA A 668 13.83 17.39 0.87
C ALA A 668 15.19 17.91 1.38
N LYS A 669 15.26 19.20 1.74
CA LYS A 669 16.48 19.79 2.30
C LYS A 669 16.76 19.33 3.73
N LEU A 670 15.73 19.12 4.54
CA LEU A 670 15.89 18.54 5.88
C LEU A 670 16.48 17.12 5.82
N LEU A 671 16.19 16.38 4.74
CA LEU A 671 16.69 15.03 4.53
C LEU A 671 18.13 14.98 3.99
N GLY A 672 18.61 16.06 3.35
CA GLY A 672 19.90 16.08 2.65
C GLY A 672 21.13 15.80 3.51
N GLU A 673 21.05 16.08 4.81
CA GLU A 673 22.12 15.81 5.79
C GLU A 673 21.92 14.48 6.53
N THR A 674 20.97 13.64 6.08
CA THR A 674 20.58 12.39 6.74
C THR A 674 20.63 11.21 5.78
N THR A 675 20.69 9.99 6.32
CA THR A 675 20.49 8.75 5.53
C THR A 675 19.02 8.46 5.24
N THR A 676 18.09 9.30 5.70
CA THR A 676 16.65 9.11 5.50
C THR A 676 16.26 9.57 4.09
N GLU A 677 15.61 8.72 3.30
CA GLU A 677 15.28 9.01 1.90
C GLU A 677 13.98 9.79 1.72
N SER A 678 13.01 9.61 2.62
CA SER A 678 11.72 10.31 2.59
C SER A 678 11.19 10.66 3.99
N VAL A 679 10.27 11.62 4.04
CA VAL A 679 9.47 11.93 5.23
C VAL A 679 7.98 11.98 4.87
N GLY A 680 7.15 11.36 5.69
CA GLY A 680 5.70 11.32 5.47
C GLY A 680 4.93 12.45 6.16
N SER A 681 3.89 12.95 5.49
CA SER A 681 2.78 13.70 6.10
C SER A 681 1.55 12.81 6.19
N THR A 682 0.85 12.88 7.31
CA THR A 682 -0.44 12.20 7.49
C THR A 682 -1.55 12.86 6.64
N PRO A 683 -2.70 12.19 6.44
CA PRO A 683 -3.90 12.72 5.81
C PRO A 683 -4.41 14.06 6.35
N PHE A 684 -5.31 14.69 5.59
CA PHE A 684 -6.03 15.92 5.93
C PHE A 684 -5.13 17.12 6.22
N ARG A 685 -4.01 17.20 5.51
CA ARG A 685 -3.03 18.29 5.60
C ARG A 685 -3.02 19.12 4.34
N ALA A 686 -2.22 20.17 4.37
CA ALA A 686 -1.76 20.84 3.19
C ALA A 686 -0.25 21.10 3.25
N TYR A 687 0.36 21.22 2.08
CA TYR A 687 1.75 21.62 1.87
C TYR A 687 1.82 22.64 0.73
N MET A 688 2.83 23.49 0.73
CA MET A 688 3.04 24.47 -0.33
C MET A 688 3.93 23.90 -1.43
N VAL A 689 3.65 24.24 -2.68
CA VAL A 689 4.47 23.88 -3.84
C VAL A 689 4.91 25.15 -4.55
N ASP A 690 6.19 25.24 -4.84
CA ASP A 690 6.80 26.24 -5.70
C ASP A 690 6.73 25.78 -7.17
N ASN A 691 6.01 26.55 -7.98
CA ASN A 691 5.81 26.36 -9.42
C ASN A 691 6.59 27.41 -10.23
N SER A 692 7.45 28.23 -9.61
CA SER A 692 8.21 29.24 -10.33
C SER A 692 9.17 28.60 -11.33
N SER A 693 9.41 29.27 -12.45
CA SER A 693 10.30 28.80 -13.53
C SER A 693 11.80 28.96 -13.20
N ALA A 694 12.13 29.47 -12.01
CA ALA A 694 13.49 29.65 -11.55
C ALA A 694 14.09 28.30 -11.06
N PRO A 695 15.41 28.08 -11.16
CA PRO A 695 16.04 26.92 -10.53
C PRO A 695 15.69 26.92 -9.05
N ALA A 696 15.16 25.80 -8.53
CA ALA A 696 14.81 25.63 -7.13
C ALA A 696 15.98 26.10 -6.25
N ALA A 697 15.90 27.33 -5.76
CA ALA A 697 17.04 27.91 -5.06
C ALA A 697 17.24 27.16 -3.74
N GLY A 698 18.46 27.21 -3.21
CA GLY A 698 18.87 26.49 -2.00
C GLY A 698 17.95 26.73 -0.80
N ALA A 699 18.21 26.04 0.33
CA ALA A 699 17.37 26.00 1.52
C ALA A 699 16.77 27.36 1.95
N ARG A 700 15.57 27.68 1.46
CA ARG A 700 14.79 28.87 1.82
C ARG A 700 13.90 28.54 3.01
N MET A 701 13.90 29.40 4.02
CA MET A 701 12.94 29.35 5.13
C MET A 701 11.99 30.52 4.98
N PHE A 702 10.72 30.27 4.63
CA PHE A 702 9.71 31.32 4.69
C PHE A 702 9.16 31.47 6.11
N SER A 703 9.01 32.71 6.55
CA SER A 703 8.28 33.09 7.75
C SER A 703 6.82 33.41 7.42
N ILE A 704 5.90 33.07 8.33
CA ILE A 704 4.46 33.30 8.14
C ILE A 704 4.08 34.66 8.74
N SER A 705 3.47 35.54 7.95
CA SER A 705 3.03 36.89 8.36
C SER A 705 1.53 37.12 8.10
N VAL A 706 0.93 38.06 8.83
CA VAL A 706 -0.51 38.40 8.71
C VAL A 706 -0.64 39.86 8.28
N GLY A 707 -1.29 40.12 7.14
CA GLY A 707 -1.75 41.46 6.75
C GLY A 707 -0.67 42.53 6.52
N GLY A 708 0.33 42.26 5.67
CA GLY A 708 1.24 43.28 5.10
C GLY A 708 2.08 44.10 6.09
N SER A 709 2.12 43.72 7.36
CA SER A 709 2.84 44.43 8.42
C SER A 709 3.88 43.53 9.06
N THR A 710 5.05 43.46 8.42
CA THR A 710 6.24 42.90 9.07
C THR A 710 6.61 43.81 10.24
N THR A 711 6.61 43.26 11.46
CA THR A 711 7.51 43.82 12.48
C THR A 711 8.86 43.14 12.27
N ALA A 712 9.78 43.89 11.67
CA ALA A 712 11.21 43.58 11.52
C ALA A 712 11.96 43.35 12.85
N ILE A 713 11.23 43.13 13.95
CA ILE A 713 11.74 42.98 15.32
C ILE A 713 12.05 41.51 15.62
N GLU A 714 11.31 40.54 15.06
CA GLU A 714 11.63 39.10 15.26
C GLU A 714 12.80 38.60 14.39
N GLN A 715 13.14 39.30 13.30
CA GLN A 715 14.31 38.96 12.46
C GLN A 715 15.66 39.43 13.03
N LEU A 716 15.68 40.16 14.16
CA LEU A 716 16.92 40.65 14.76
C LEU A 716 17.57 39.67 15.75
N GLU A 717 16.86 38.61 16.20
CA GLU A 717 17.38 37.74 17.27
C GLU A 717 17.97 36.40 16.79
N THR A 718 17.69 35.92 15.57
CA THR A 718 18.10 34.55 15.21
C THR A 718 18.61 34.41 13.77
N THR A 719 19.83 34.86 13.47
CA THR A 719 20.87 34.07 12.74
C THR A 719 22.07 34.96 12.35
N ALA A 720 23.26 34.47 12.68
CA ALA A 720 24.52 34.97 12.16
C ALA A 720 24.72 34.47 10.72
N ASP A 721 24.93 35.39 9.77
CA ASP A 721 25.58 35.08 8.49
C ASP A 721 26.60 36.18 8.11
N SER A 722 27.68 35.70 7.52
CA SER A 722 29.02 36.20 7.22
C SER A 722 29.18 37.48 6.38
N LYS A 723 28.11 38.24 6.11
CA LYS A 723 28.15 39.41 5.19
C LYS A 723 27.88 40.78 5.84
N ALA A 724 27.78 40.85 7.17
CA ALA A 724 27.65 42.13 7.88
C ALA A 724 29.03 42.71 8.23
N GLU A 725 29.24 44.00 7.96
CA GLU A 725 30.43 44.73 8.40
C GLU A 725 30.10 45.57 9.62
N TYR A 726 30.84 45.35 10.70
CA TYR A 726 30.67 46.04 11.98
C TYR A 726 31.68 47.17 12.11
N TYR A 727 31.25 48.29 12.69
CA TYR A 727 32.08 49.44 12.95
C TYR A 727 31.78 50.01 14.33
N ASP A 728 32.76 50.65 14.95
CA ASP A 728 32.48 51.48 16.12
C ASP A 728 31.88 52.85 15.71
N LEU A 729 31.53 53.66 16.70
CA LEU A 729 30.98 55.00 16.47
C LEU A 729 31.96 55.96 15.77
N GLN A 730 33.25 55.63 15.75
CA GLN A 730 34.30 56.39 15.07
C GLN A 730 34.55 55.87 13.64
N GLY A 731 33.79 54.87 13.18
CA GLY A 731 33.86 54.32 11.83
C GLY A 731 35.01 53.33 11.60
N ARG A 732 35.63 52.79 12.66
CA ARG A 732 36.68 51.77 12.56
C ARG A 732 36.05 50.38 12.46
N ARG A 733 36.52 49.56 11.51
CA ARG A 733 36.00 48.21 11.27
C ARG A 733 36.30 47.30 12.46
N LEU A 734 35.28 46.60 12.94
CA LEU A 734 35.34 45.65 14.04
C LEU A 734 35.25 44.22 13.49
N GLN A 735 35.96 43.30 14.15
CA GLN A 735 35.92 41.87 13.83
C GLN A 735 34.59 41.22 14.26
N ASN A 736 33.94 41.76 15.30
CA ASN A 736 32.63 41.34 15.81
C ASN A 736 31.94 42.50 16.54
N LEU A 737 30.65 42.34 16.86
CA LEU A 737 29.90 43.28 17.70
C LEU A 737 30.52 43.43 19.09
N GLN A 738 30.56 44.64 19.61
CA GLN A 738 31.08 44.95 20.95
C GLN A 738 29.99 45.47 21.88
N LYS A 739 30.18 45.31 23.19
CA LYS A 739 29.29 45.90 24.20
C LYS A 739 29.29 47.42 24.07
N GLY A 740 28.10 48.01 23.98
CA GLY A 740 27.90 49.42 23.64
C GLY A 740 27.36 49.61 22.22
N VAL A 741 27.60 50.80 21.65
CA VAL A 741 26.98 51.22 20.40
C VAL A 741 27.87 50.86 19.20
N ASN A 742 27.28 50.15 18.23
CA ASN A 742 27.91 49.66 17.01
C ASN A 742 27.21 50.28 15.79
N ILE A 743 27.95 50.47 14.71
CA ILE A 743 27.41 50.80 13.40
C ILE A 743 27.53 49.57 12.50
N VAL A 744 26.41 49.10 11.95
CA VAL A 744 26.34 47.89 11.15
C VAL A 744 25.98 48.26 9.71
N LYS A 745 26.78 47.82 8.74
CA LYS A 745 26.50 47.99 7.31
C LYS A 745 26.13 46.65 6.67
N ARG A 746 24.99 46.61 5.98
CA ARG A 746 24.49 45.43 5.25
C ARG A 746 23.62 45.87 4.07
N GLY A 747 23.85 45.31 2.88
CA GLY A 747 23.00 45.51 1.71
C GLY A 747 22.75 46.98 1.33
N GLY A 748 23.78 47.84 1.43
CA GLY A 748 23.69 49.27 1.11
C GLY A 748 23.04 50.16 2.18
N LYS A 749 22.59 49.60 3.31
CA LYS A 749 22.01 50.34 4.44
C LYS A 749 22.99 50.39 5.63
N THR A 750 23.01 51.51 6.35
CA THR A 750 23.83 51.73 7.57
C THR A 750 22.91 51.90 8.77
N MET A 751 23.12 51.11 9.83
CA MET A 751 22.28 51.07 11.04
C MET A 751 23.11 51.26 12.31
N LYS A 752 22.51 51.77 13.38
CA LYS A 752 23.14 51.95 14.70
C LYS A 752 22.49 50.97 15.69
N VAL A 753 23.28 50.05 16.26
CA VAL A 753 22.83 48.95 17.12
C VAL A 753 23.50 49.08 18.49
N ILE A 754 22.75 48.96 19.59
CA ILE A 754 23.30 49.02 20.96
C ILE A 754 23.25 47.62 21.57
N ILE A 755 24.42 47.06 21.87
CA ILE A 755 24.58 45.77 22.55
C ILE A 755 24.76 46.05 24.03
N LYS A 756 23.88 45.52 24.88
CA LYS A 756 23.90 45.79 26.33
C LYS A 756 24.87 44.93 27.12
#